data_AF-A0AAP0HSK8-F1
#
_entry.id   AF-A0AAP0HSK8-F1
#
_cell.length_a   1.000
_cell.length_b   1.000
_cell.length_c   1.000
_cell.angle_alpha   90.00
_cell.angle_beta   90.00
_cell.angle_gamma   90.00
#
_symmetry.space_group_name_H-M   'P 1'
#
loop_
_entity.id
_entity.type
_entity.pdbx_description
1 polymer ?
#
loop_
_entity_poly.entity_id
_entity_poly.type
_entity_poly.pdbx_seq_one_letter_code
_entity_poly.pdbx_strand_id
1 'polypeptide(L)'
;MKEQADFHDKKRVFYSDLMNDNALDCIVSKLKIIQVKTNIDFKSSYASCDFYYDMKYCLDYSSFCTIASDDSLQSGYLSSSNNHCTTSMNKSQTDSEEIQIHVPKKSEVALLDLYSGCGGMSTGLCLGAKLTPLNLVTRWALDCSTSACESLRENHPETQVRNETADDFLALLKEWEKLYKRYGVERVERTCRSNSKVSEASEVKDSVSSPEISPEDLEVSRLIDICYGDPSETGKRGLKFKVRWKGYGPSEDTWEPIEGLNNCQDLLRDFVREAVKSKKLPLPGDADVICGGPPCQGISGYNRHRNTEAPLDDEKNRQIVVFMDIVKFLKPKYVLMENVVDILRFADGLLGRYAISRLIHMKYQTRLGIIAAGCYGLPQFRLRAFLWGAHPSEKLPQFPLPTHDVVVRYGVPCEFERSTVAYDEGQHRNLERAVLLEDAISDLPAVSGDETRDEMPYGSPPKSQFQNFIRTSKHEMTGSLSNDSERRNRFVLYDHRPFPLSEETRLRIDQIPKRKGACFRDLPGVVVGPDNTVQLDPSMDRLLLPSGKPLVPNFALNFEGGKSRRPFARLWWDETVTTLLTTPDPRYLATLHPEQDRVLTARECARLQGFPDYYRFRGSITERYRQIGNAVAVPVSRALGYMLGMAHSKLSDDKPLAVLPPGFSHSNTLQLMMQSPLKIEEL
;
A
#
# COMPACT_ATOMS: atom_id res chain seq x y z
N MET A 1 -2.88 7.15 -26.15
CA MET A 1 -2.32 5.85 -26.60
C MET A 1 -1.50 5.96 -27.88
N LYS A 2 -1.95 6.62 -28.96
CA LYS A 2 -1.16 6.74 -30.20
C LYS A 2 0.24 7.33 -29.98
N GLU A 3 0.35 8.45 -29.26
CA GLU A 3 1.65 9.04 -28.86
C GLU A 3 2.48 8.17 -27.89
N GLN A 4 1.84 7.20 -27.22
CA GLN A 4 2.49 6.34 -26.24
C GLN A 4 2.94 5.00 -26.84
N ALA A 5 2.37 4.57 -27.96
CA ALA A 5 2.90 3.47 -28.75
C ALA A 5 4.29 3.81 -29.31
N ASP A 6 4.59 5.10 -29.52
CA ASP A 6 5.91 5.60 -29.91
C ASP A 6 6.97 5.42 -28.82
N PHE A 7 6.58 5.16 -27.56
CA PHE A 7 7.53 4.81 -26.50
C PHE A 7 8.13 3.41 -26.67
N HIS A 8 7.45 2.51 -27.36
CA HIS A 8 7.94 1.15 -27.56
C HIS A 8 8.74 1.06 -28.84
N ASP A 9 9.92 0.44 -28.75
CA ASP A 9 10.72 0.13 -29.92
C ASP A 9 9.96 -0.85 -30.82
N LYS A 10 9.67 -0.44 -32.06
CA LYS A 10 8.92 -1.24 -33.03
C LYS A 10 9.63 -2.55 -33.40
N LYS A 11 10.94 -2.67 -33.15
CA LYS A 11 11.70 -3.91 -33.34
C LYS A 11 11.64 -4.85 -32.14
N ARG A 12 11.16 -4.41 -30.99
CA ARG A 12 11.07 -5.23 -29.78
C ARG A 12 9.81 -6.10 -29.83
N VAL A 13 10.00 -7.41 -29.73
CA VAL A 13 8.95 -8.41 -29.61
C VAL A 13 9.11 -9.19 -28.29
N PHE A 14 8.11 -9.99 -27.94
CA PHE A 14 8.12 -10.83 -26.75
C PHE A 14 7.96 -12.29 -27.15
N TYR A 15 8.83 -13.15 -26.66
CA TYR A 15 8.71 -14.59 -26.89
C TYR A 15 7.50 -15.14 -26.12
N SER A 16 6.77 -16.11 -26.67
CA SER A 16 5.65 -16.76 -25.97
C SER A 16 5.62 -18.24 -26.29
N ASP A 17 5.09 -19.05 -25.36
CA ASP A 17 4.90 -20.49 -25.56
C ASP A 17 3.57 -20.81 -26.28
N LEU A 18 2.83 -19.80 -26.73
CA LEU A 18 1.61 -20.00 -27.50
C LEU A 18 1.95 -20.63 -28.85
N MET A 19 1.33 -21.77 -29.14
CA MET A 19 1.54 -22.54 -30.37
C MET A 19 0.22 -22.67 -31.14
N ASN A 20 0.33 -22.62 -32.47
CA ASN A 20 -0.78 -22.84 -33.40
C ASN A 20 -0.28 -23.64 -34.60
N ASP A 21 -1.09 -24.59 -35.06
CA ASP A 21 -0.82 -25.36 -36.28
C ASP A 21 -1.40 -24.62 -37.51
N ASN A 22 -0.59 -24.53 -38.57
CA ASN A 22 -0.95 -23.85 -39.80
C ASN A 22 -0.42 -24.63 -41.01
N ALA A 23 -1.05 -24.44 -42.18
CA ALA A 23 -0.57 -25.00 -43.43
C ALA A 23 0.74 -24.31 -43.89
N LEU A 24 1.59 -25.03 -44.62
CA LEU A 24 2.93 -24.55 -45.01
C LEU A 24 2.89 -23.32 -45.94
N ASP A 25 1.82 -23.17 -46.71
CA ASP A 25 1.57 -22.03 -47.59
C ASP A 25 1.25 -20.73 -46.83
N CYS A 26 1.00 -20.80 -45.52
CA CYS A 26 0.90 -19.62 -44.66
C CYS A 26 2.26 -18.95 -44.38
N ILE A 27 3.39 -19.61 -44.67
CA ILE A 27 4.72 -19.04 -44.44
C ILE A 27 5.03 -17.95 -45.48
N VAL A 28 5.17 -16.71 -45.02
CA VAL A 28 5.42 -15.55 -45.90
C VAL A 28 6.92 -15.36 -46.20
N SER A 29 7.76 -15.30 -45.18
CA SER A 29 9.21 -15.05 -45.32
C SER A 29 9.99 -15.41 -44.06
N LYS A 30 11.33 -15.43 -44.15
CA LYS A 30 12.23 -15.60 -43.00
C LYS A 30 12.59 -14.23 -42.41
N LEU A 31 12.62 -14.14 -41.07
CA LEU A 31 13.03 -12.96 -40.32
C LEU A 31 14.16 -13.34 -39.34
N LYS A 32 15.12 -12.43 -39.15
CA LYS A 32 16.20 -12.57 -38.17
C LYS A 32 15.79 -11.93 -36.85
N ILE A 33 15.34 -12.78 -35.92
CA ILE A 33 14.93 -12.39 -34.57
C ILE A 33 15.99 -12.86 -33.57
N ILE A 34 16.52 -11.95 -32.73
CA ILE A 34 17.60 -12.29 -31.78
C ILE A 34 17.21 -12.05 -30.33
N GLN A 35 17.67 -12.96 -29.46
CA GLN A 35 17.53 -12.81 -28.02
C GLN A 35 18.58 -11.84 -27.47
N VAL A 36 18.14 -10.92 -26.62
CA VAL A 36 18.96 -9.88 -25.99
C VAL A 36 19.09 -10.16 -24.50
N LYS A 37 20.33 -10.25 -24.01
CA LYS A 37 20.57 -10.25 -22.56
C LYS A 37 20.38 -8.83 -22.03
N THR A 38 19.59 -8.69 -20.98
CA THR A 38 19.21 -7.41 -20.35
C THR A 38 20.36 -6.58 -19.77
N ASN A 39 21.55 -7.18 -19.61
CA ASN A 39 22.73 -6.54 -19.01
C ASN A 39 23.76 -5.99 -20.02
N ILE A 40 23.53 -6.11 -21.33
CA ILE A 40 24.50 -5.67 -22.36
C ILE A 40 24.07 -4.31 -22.93
N ASP A 41 25.05 -3.43 -23.14
CA ASP A 41 24.84 -2.07 -23.65
C ASP A 41 24.05 -2.08 -24.97
N PHE A 42 22.82 -1.58 -24.93
CA PHE A 42 21.72 -1.92 -25.84
C PHE A 42 21.86 -1.41 -27.28
N LYS A 43 22.81 -0.51 -27.58
CA LYS A 43 22.79 0.22 -28.86
C LYS A 43 23.67 -0.36 -29.97
N SER A 44 24.67 -1.18 -29.66
CA SER A 44 25.63 -1.67 -30.67
C SER A 44 25.31 -3.06 -31.23
N SER A 45 24.53 -3.90 -30.52
CA SER A 45 24.34 -5.32 -30.86
C SER A 45 23.17 -5.64 -31.82
N TYR A 46 22.22 -4.71 -32.03
CA TYR A 46 20.94 -4.99 -32.72
C TYR A 46 20.73 -4.24 -34.04
N ALA A 47 21.75 -3.52 -34.53
CA ALA A 47 21.67 -2.82 -35.82
C ALA A 47 21.44 -3.78 -37.00
N SER A 48 21.77 -5.07 -36.85
CA SER A 48 21.72 -6.11 -37.89
C SER A 48 20.56 -7.10 -37.80
N CYS A 49 19.56 -6.88 -36.93
CA CYS A 49 18.38 -7.75 -36.81
C CYS A 49 17.09 -7.06 -37.29
N ASP A 50 16.12 -7.88 -37.71
CA ASP A 50 14.78 -7.42 -38.05
C ASP A 50 14.01 -7.10 -36.78
N PHE A 51 14.03 -8.04 -35.82
CA PHE A 51 13.41 -7.90 -34.50
C PHE A 51 14.32 -8.46 -33.39
N TYR A 52 14.02 -8.12 -32.13
CA TYR A 52 14.70 -8.67 -30.97
C TYR A 52 13.74 -8.87 -29.79
N TYR A 53 14.10 -9.76 -28.87
CA TYR A 53 13.34 -9.96 -27.63
C TYR A 53 14.28 -10.13 -26.43
N ASP A 54 13.88 -9.58 -25.29
CA ASP A 54 14.58 -9.65 -24.01
C ASP A 54 13.72 -10.28 -22.90
N MET A 55 12.43 -10.45 -23.17
CA MET A 55 11.45 -10.96 -22.22
C MET A 55 10.51 -11.98 -22.89
N LYS A 56 9.96 -12.85 -22.05
CA LYS A 56 8.87 -13.76 -22.37
C LYS A 56 7.54 -13.15 -21.93
N TYR A 57 6.53 -13.25 -22.78
CA TYR A 57 5.15 -12.93 -22.48
C TYR A 57 4.35 -14.21 -22.23
N CYS A 58 3.71 -14.28 -21.07
CA CYS A 58 2.73 -15.30 -20.72
C CYS A 58 1.34 -14.66 -20.63
N LEU A 59 0.35 -15.32 -21.24
CA LEU A 59 -1.03 -14.86 -21.21
C LEU A 59 -1.58 -14.78 -19.77
N ASP A 60 -1.23 -15.78 -18.95
CA ASP A 60 -1.65 -15.82 -17.56
C ASP A 60 -1.00 -14.70 -16.75
N TYR A 61 -1.86 -13.99 -16.01
CA TYR A 61 -1.47 -12.81 -15.22
C TYR A 61 -0.81 -11.69 -16.02
N SER A 62 -1.01 -11.67 -17.36
CA SER A 62 -0.37 -10.69 -18.26
C SER A 62 1.13 -10.54 -17.99
N SER A 63 1.83 -11.66 -17.80
CA SER A 63 3.19 -11.67 -17.27
C SER A 63 4.22 -11.36 -18.35
N PHE A 64 5.11 -10.42 -18.09
CA PHE A 64 6.32 -10.16 -18.87
C PHE A 64 7.53 -10.45 -17.98
N CYS A 65 8.28 -11.50 -18.28
CA CYS A 65 9.37 -12.00 -17.42
C CYS A 65 10.69 -12.00 -18.19
N THR A 66 11.80 -11.76 -17.49
CA THR A 66 13.14 -11.93 -18.07
C THR A 66 13.36 -13.40 -18.41
N ILE A 67 13.99 -13.69 -19.54
CA ILE A 67 14.34 -15.06 -19.93
C ILE A 67 15.68 -15.41 -19.30
N ALA A 68 15.72 -16.44 -18.44
CA ALA A 68 16.97 -16.99 -17.95
C ALA A 68 17.76 -17.59 -19.13
N SER A 69 19.01 -17.15 -19.32
CA SER A 69 19.90 -17.83 -20.25
C SER A 69 20.41 -19.12 -19.61
N ASP A 70 20.09 -20.26 -20.20
CA ASP A 70 20.68 -21.56 -19.88
C ASP A 70 22.20 -21.52 -20.11
N ASP A 71 22.97 -21.07 -19.11
CA ASP A 71 24.38 -21.43 -18.99
C ASP A 71 24.54 -22.77 -18.22
N SER A 72 23.43 -23.41 -17.80
CA SER A 72 23.41 -24.67 -17.04
C SER A 72 23.22 -25.95 -17.87
N LEU A 73 22.98 -25.87 -19.18
CA LEU A 73 22.83 -27.05 -20.04
C LEU A 73 24.16 -27.63 -20.56
N GLN A 74 25.32 -27.11 -20.13
CA GLN A 74 26.64 -27.61 -20.58
C GLN A 74 27.52 -28.29 -19.50
N SER A 75 27.09 -28.42 -18.24
CA SER A 75 27.89 -29.12 -17.20
C SER A 75 27.23 -30.36 -16.56
N GLY A 76 26.08 -30.79 -17.06
CA GLY A 76 25.31 -31.93 -16.52
C GLY A 76 25.80 -33.34 -16.89
N TYR A 77 27.00 -33.48 -17.45
CA TYR A 77 27.63 -34.79 -17.66
C TYR A 77 29.07 -34.73 -17.18
N LEU A 78 29.30 -34.96 -15.88
CA LEU A 78 30.46 -35.70 -15.36
C LEU A 78 30.38 -35.85 -13.82
N SER A 79 30.54 -37.10 -13.41
CA SER A 79 30.87 -37.61 -12.06
C SER A 79 29.86 -37.41 -10.93
N SER A 80 28.97 -38.39 -10.83
CA SER A 80 28.63 -39.02 -9.55
C SER A 80 29.88 -39.56 -8.86
N SER A 81 30.17 -39.13 -7.65
CA SER A 81 31.13 -39.81 -6.77
C SER A 81 30.68 -39.66 -5.31
N ASN A 82 30.20 -40.78 -4.78
CA ASN A 82 29.96 -41.05 -3.37
C ASN A 82 31.15 -40.62 -2.51
N ASN A 83 30.89 -39.91 -1.41
CA ASN A 83 31.73 -40.00 -0.23
C ASN A 83 30.83 -40.06 1.02
N HIS A 84 30.60 -41.29 1.47
CA HIS A 84 30.22 -41.59 2.84
C HIS A 84 31.37 -41.17 3.76
N CYS A 85 31.08 -40.34 4.76
CA CYS A 85 31.97 -40.17 5.90
C CYS A 85 31.18 -40.40 7.19
N THR A 86 31.40 -41.57 7.78
CA THR A 86 30.95 -41.96 9.11
C THR A 86 31.92 -41.41 10.15
N THR A 87 31.45 -40.71 11.18
CA THR A 87 32.19 -40.59 12.46
C THR A 87 31.29 -40.29 13.66
N SER A 88 31.24 -41.29 14.53
CA SER A 88 31.14 -41.30 16.01
C SER A 88 30.28 -40.27 16.75
N MET A 89 29.24 -40.81 17.39
CA MET A 89 28.58 -40.24 18.56
C MET A 89 29.56 -40.01 19.72
N ASN A 90 29.46 -38.85 20.37
CA ASN A 90 29.82 -38.68 21.78
C ASN A 90 28.70 -37.91 22.48
N LYS A 91 28.21 -38.49 23.58
CA LYS A 91 27.23 -37.90 24.50
C LYS A 91 27.96 -37.14 25.61
N SER A 92 27.56 -35.89 25.86
CA SER A 92 27.70 -35.22 27.16
C SER A 92 26.61 -34.13 27.20
N GLN A 93 25.57 -34.37 27.99
CA GLN A 93 25.30 -33.72 29.27
C GLN A 93 24.62 -32.36 29.13
N THR A 94 23.39 -32.36 29.67
CA THR A 94 22.45 -31.27 29.87
C THR A 94 23.03 -30.18 30.77
N ASP A 95 22.93 -28.93 30.33
CA ASP A 95 22.76 -27.79 31.22
C ASP A 95 21.83 -26.76 30.56
N SER A 96 21.06 -26.08 31.42
CA SER A 96 19.93 -25.24 31.06
C SER A 96 20.42 -23.84 30.69
N GLU A 97 20.40 -23.48 29.41
CA GLU A 97 20.69 -22.12 28.95
C GLU A 97 19.48 -21.52 28.24
N GLU A 98 19.12 -20.31 28.65
CA GLU A 98 18.11 -19.48 28.02
C GLU A 98 18.43 -19.31 26.52
N ILE A 99 17.48 -19.68 25.66
CA ILE A 99 17.63 -19.58 24.20
C ILE A 99 17.70 -18.10 23.80
N GLN A 100 18.91 -17.56 23.70
CA GLN A 100 19.14 -16.35 22.92
C GLN A 100 19.05 -16.71 21.44
N ILE A 101 17.89 -16.45 20.84
CA ILE A 101 17.66 -16.59 19.39
C ILE A 101 18.57 -15.57 18.69
N HIS A 102 19.71 -16.04 18.16
CA HIS A 102 20.61 -15.23 17.36
C HIS A 102 19.99 -15.05 15.96
N VAL A 103 19.23 -13.96 15.76
CA VAL A 103 18.60 -13.63 14.48
C VAL A 103 19.70 -13.19 13.50
N PRO A 104 19.87 -13.85 12.34
CA PRO A 104 20.86 -13.43 11.35
C PRO A 104 20.55 -12.00 10.88
N LYS A 105 21.61 -11.21 10.65
CA LYS A 105 21.52 -9.79 10.28
C LYS A 105 20.84 -9.65 8.91
N LYS A 106 19.54 -9.36 8.93
CA LYS A 106 18.72 -9.19 7.72
C LYS A 106 19.17 -7.97 6.92
N SER A 107 19.20 -8.10 5.59
CA SER A 107 19.43 -6.94 4.72
C SER A 107 18.23 -6.00 4.83
N GLU A 108 18.49 -4.75 5.20
CA GLU A 108 17.47 -3.72 5.19
C GLU A 108 17.19 -3.28 3.75
N VAL A 109 15.92 -3.15 3.41
CA VAL A 109 15.44 -2.73 2.09
C VAL A 109 14.44 -1.60 2.27
N ALA A 110 14.67 -0.50 1.56
CA ALA A 110 13.93 0.74 1.75
C ALA A 110 12.66 0.78 0.87
N LEU A 111 11.52 1.00 1.51
CA LEU A 111 10.23 1.18 0.87
C LEU A 111 9.81 2.66 0.87
N LEU A 112 9.37 3.16 -0.29
CA LEU A 112 8.63 4.40 -0.46
C LEU A 112 7.14 4.08 -0.73
N ASP A 113 6.26 4.60 0.12
CA ASP A 113 4.80 4.44 -0.03
C ASP A 113 4.16 5.73 -0.55
N LEU A 114 3.66 5.69 -1.79
CA LEU A 114 2.99 6.81 -2.45
C LEU A 114 1.47 6.68 -2.30
N TYR A 115 0.78 7.79 -2.01
CA TYR A 115 -0.66 7.78 -1.70
C TYR A 115 -0.96 6.85 -0.52
N SER A 116 -0.11 6.93 0.49
CA SER A 116 -0.01 5.95 1.57
C SER A 116 -1.29 5.84 2.42
N GLY A 117 -2.13 6.88 2.41
CA GLY A 117 -3.26 6.99 3.32
C GLY A 117 -2.79 6.82 4.76
N CYS A 118 -3.48 5.97 5.53
CA CYS A 118 -3.04 5.63 6.87
C CYS A 118 -1.97 4.54 6.90
N GLY A 119 -1.50 4.01 5.77
CA GLY A 119 -0.40 3.04 5.70
C GLY A 119 -0.81 1.57 5.70
N GLY A 120 -2.04 1.22 5.32
CA GLY A 120 -2.50 -0.18 5.33
C GLY A 120 -1.65 -1.10 4.43
N MET A 121 -1.27 -0.63 3.25
CA MET A 121 -0.45 -1.40 2.30
C MET A 121 0.98 -1.56 2.79
N SER A 122 1.69 -0.47 3.07
CA SER A 122 3.08 -0.50 3.57
C SER A 122 3.21 -1.27 4.88
N THR A 123 2.27 -1.10 5.82
CA THR A 123 2.24 -1.88 7.07
C THR A 123 2.18 -3.38 6.77
N GLY A 124 1.24 -3.81 5.93
CA GLY A 124 1.13 -5.22 5.56
C GLY A 124 2.39 -5.73 4.88
N LEU A 125 2.92 -5.02 3.87
CA LEU A 125 4.13 -5.42 3.16
C LEU A 125 5.31 -5.65 4.11
N CYS A 126 5.56 -4.71 5.03
CA CYS A 126 6.63 -4.82 6.01
C CYS A 126 6.41 -6.01 6.98
N LEU A 127 5.18 -6.24 7.44
CA LEU A 127 4.84 -7.41 8.27
C LEU A 127 5.08 -8.74 7.54
N GLY A 128 4.75 -8.80 6.25
CA GLY A 128 4.94 -9.99 5.42
C GLY A 128 6.41 -10.28 5.15
N ALA A 129 7.16 -9.25 4.76
CA ALA A 129 8.59 -9.37 4.45
C ALA A 129 9.40 -9.84 5.66
N LYS A 130 9.04 -9.42 6.87
CA LYS A 130 9.70 -9.84 8.13
C LYS A 130 9.69 -11.35 8.37
N LEU A 131 8.79 -12.10 7.75
CA LEU A 131 8.74 -13.57 7.82
C LEU A 131 9.77 -14.24 6.89
N THR A 132 10.52 -13.45 6.14
CA THR A 132 11.58 -13.89 5.22
C THR A 132 12.94 -13.34 5.68
N PRO A 133 14.06 -13.65 5.01
CA PRO A 133 15.35 -13.01 5.28
C PRO A 133 15.39 -11.49 5.02
N LEU A 134 14.36 -10.93 4.37
CA LEU A 134 14.23 -9.50 4.08
C LEU A 134 13.78 -8.70 5.31
N ASN A 135 14.46 -7.58 5.60
CA ASN A 135 13.94 -6.55 6.51
C ASN A 135 13.47 -5.34 5.70
N LEU A 136 12.21 -5.37 5.26
CA LEU A 136 11.59 -4.25 4.55
C LEU A 136 11.17 -3.17 5.55
N VAL A 137 11.59 -1.93 5.31
CA VAL A 137 11.28 -0.78 6.17
C VAL A 137 10.71 0.35 5.32
N THR A 138 9.53 0.84 5.70
CA THR A 138 8.97 2.07 5.12
C THR A 138 9.83 3.24 5.55
N ARG A 139 10.69 3.73 4.65
CA ARG A 139 11.59 4.86 4.93
C ARG A 139 10.92 6.18 4.63
N TRP A 140 10.07 6.21 3.60
CA TRP A 140 9.34 7.40 3.20
C TRP A 140 7.88 7.04 2.92
N ALA A 141 6.99 7.95 3.30
CA ALA A 141 5.58 7.85 2.96
C ALA A 141 5.04 9.23 2.56
N LEU A 142 4.14 9.24 1.59
CA LEU A 142 3.56 10.45 1.03
C LEU A 142 2.04 10.35 0.99
N ASP A 143 1.36 11.36 1.53
CA ASP A 143 -0.08 11.55 1.36
C ASP A 143 -0.47 13.03 1.48
N CYS A 144 -1.55 13.45 0.82
CA CYS A 144 -2.03 14.83 0.92
C CYS A 144 -2.97 15.06 2.12
N SER A 145 -3.46 14.01 2.77
CA SER A 145 -4.29 14.10 3.97
C SER A 145 -3.43 14.17 5.24
N THR A 146 -3.56 15.27 5.98
CA THR A 146 -2.85 15.49 7.25
C THR A 146 -3.19 14.41 8.29
N SER A 147 -4.47 14.10 8.48
CA SER A 147 -4.92 13.08 9.44
C SER A 147 -4.42 11.68 9.08
N ALA A 148 -4.32 11.36 7.79
CA ALA A 148 -3.73 10.09 7.34
C ALA A 148 -2.22 10.02 7.61
N CYS A 149 -1.49 11.10 7.32
CA CYS A 149 -0.07 11.23 7.64
C CYS A 149 0.21 11.11 9.13
N GLU A 150 -0.63 11.72 9.97
CA GLU A 150 -0.51 11.63 11.44
C GLU A 150 -0.69 10.20 11.94
N SER A 151 -1.71 9.49 11.45
CA SER A 151 -1.90 8.07 11.76
C SER A 151 -0.68 7.24 11.36
N LEU A 152 -0.16 7.43 10.15
CA LEU A 152 0.99 6.66 9.68
C LEU A 152 2.24 6.95 10.54
N ARG A 153 2.49 8.23 10.86
CA ARG A 153 3.62 8.66 11.69
C ARG A 153 3.55 8.11 13.11
N GLU A 154 2.36 8.03 13.70
CA GLU A 154 2.18 7.45 15.03
C GLU A 154 2.49 5.95 15.06
N ASN A 155 2.07 5.21 14.03
CA ASN A 155 2.28 3.77 13.98
C ASN A 155 3.70 3.38 13.53
N HIS A 156 4.35 4.25 12.75
CA HIS A 156 5.69 4.04 12.17
C HIS A 156 6.58 5.30 12.36
N PRO A 157 7.02 5.59 13.61
CA PRO A 157 7.78 6.80 13.94
C PRO A 157 9.14 6.89 13.22
N GLU A 158 9.66 5.78 12.71
CA GLU A 158 10.88 5.71 11.90
C GLU A 158 10.70 6.20 10.45
N THR A 159 9.46 6.35 9.99
CA THR A 159 9.14 6.75 8.61
C THR A 159 9.17 8.26 8.44
N GLN A 160 9.82 8.74 7.38
CA GLN A 160 9.72 10.14 6.94
C GLN A 160 8.38 10.37 6.23
N VAL A 161 7.35 10.75 6.99
CA VAL A 161 5.98 10.98 6.48
C VAL A 161 5.80 12.42 6.02
N ARG A 162 5.57 12.60 4.72
CA ARG A 162 5.41 13.91 4.07
C ARG A 162 3.95 14.18 3.73
N ASN A 163 3.46 15.34 4.17
CA ASN A 163 2.10 15.79 3.87
C ASN A 163 2.10 16.78 2.71
N GLU A 164 2.14 16.27 1.48
CA GLU A 164 2.20 17.05 0.24
C GLU A 164 1.60 16.25 -0.92
N THR A 165 1.43 16.87 -2.09
CA THR A 165 0.92 16.17 -3.28
C THR A 165 2.02 15.36 -3.97
N ALA A 166 1.65 14.31 -4.71
CA ALA A 166 2.62 13.53 -5.49
C ALA A 166 3.30 14.33 -6.61
N ASP A 167 2.59 15.27 -7.23
CA ASP A 167 3.15 16.17 -8.22
C ASP A 167 4.23 17.08 -7.60
N ASP A 168 3.95 17.66 -6.42
CA ASP A 168 4.92 18.47 -5.67
C ASP A 168 6.12 17.64 -5.21
N PHE A 169 5.88 16.42 -4.72
CA PHE A 169 6.97 15.53 -4.32
C PHE A 169 7.88 15.17 -5.51
N LEU A 170 7.31 14.87 -6.69
CA LEU A 170 8.12 14.62 -7.89
C LEU A 170 8.97 15.83 -8.28
N ALA A 171 8.42 17.05 -8.18
CA ALA A 171 9.19 18.28 -8.41
C ALA A 171 10.28 18.48 -7.36
N LEU A 172 9.98 18.21 -6.09
CA LEU A 172 10.93 18.23 -4.98
C LEU A 172 12.08 17.25 -5.23
N LEU A 173 11.81 16.02 -5.65
CA LEU A 173 12.85 15.02 -5.96
C LEU A 173 13.82 15.50 -7.05
N LYS A 174 13.29 16.17 -8.09
CA LYS A 174 14.12 16.74 -9.17
C LYS A 174 15.00 17.88 -8.69
N GLU A 175 14.46 18.79 -7.88
CA GLU A 175 15.26 19.87 -7.28
C GLU A 175 16.25 19.35 -6.23
N TRP A 176 15.86 18.33 -5.48
CA TRP A 176 16.70 17.65 -4.49
C TRP A 176 17.93 17.02 -5.14
N GLU A 177 17.78 16.37 -6.30
CA GLU A 177 18.92 15.83 -7.05
C GLU A 177 19.90 16.93 -7.49
N LYS A 178 19.40 18.11 -7.87
CA LYS A 178 20.25 19.28 -8.23
C LYS A 178 21.00 19.81 -7.01
N LEU A 179 20.32 19.94 -5.87
CA LEU A 179 20.95 20.36 -4.61
C LEU A 179 22.03 19.36 -4.15
N TYR A 180 21.75 18.07 -4.25
CA TYR A 180 22.73 17.02 -3.96
C TYR A 180 23.96 17.15 -4.87
N LYS A 181 23.79 17.33 -6.17
CA LYS A 181 24.91 17.55 -7.11
C LYS A 181 25.71 18.82 -6.78
N ARG A 182 25.07 19.85 -6.22
CA ARG A 182 25.72 21.12 -5.86
C ARG A 182 26.47 21.08 -4.53
N TYR A 183 25.90 20.48 -3.49
CA TYR A 183 26.43 20.57 -2.11
C TYR A 183 26.81 19.22 -1.48
N GLY A 184 26.29 18.11 -2.01
CA GLY A 184 26.40 16.77 -1.43
C GLY A 184 27.68 16.01 -1.77
N VAL A 185 28.45 16.46 -2.77
CA VAL A 185 29.74 15.86 -3.13
C VAL A 185 30.87 16.57 -2.36
N GLU A 186 31.67 15.82 -1.62
CA GLU A 186 32.95 16.33 -1.12
C GLU A 186 33.86 16.60 -2.32
N ARG A 187 34.04 17.88 -2.68
CA ARG A 187 35.23 18.26 -3.45
C ARG A 187 36.43 18.06 -2.53
N VAL A 188 37.13 16.93 -2.72
CA VAL A 188 38.51 16.78 -2.26
C VAL A 188 39.34 17.80 -3.05
N GLU A 189 39.43 19.03 -2.56
CA GLU A 189 40.45 19.96 -3.03
C GLU A 189 41.80 19.45 -2.52
N ARG A 190 42.42 18.63 -3.37
CA ARG A 190 43.89 18.47 -3.39
C ARG A 190 44.49 19.83 -3.75
N THR A 191 44.82 20.62 -2.75
CA THR A 191 45.84 21.66 -2.86
C THR A 191 47.00 21.28 -1.94
N CYS A 192 47.91 20.49 -2.50
CA CYS A 192 49.31 20.59 -2.11
C CYS A 192 49.78 22.02 -2.38
N ARG A 193 50.00 22.80 -1.33
CA ARG A 193 51.09 23.79 -1.28
C ARG A 193 51.64 23.83 0.14
N SER A 194 52.70 23.06 0.33
CA SER A 194 53.63 23.17 1.44
C SER A 194 54.44 24.46 1.35
N ASN A 195 54.74 24.99 2.54
CA ASN A 195 55.86 25.83 2.95
C ASN A 195 55.67 27.35 3.10
N SER A 196 55.49 27.70 4.39
CA SER A 196 56.30 28.61 5.19
C SER A 196 56.21 30.12 4.92
N LYS A 197 55.71 30.86 5.91
CA LYS A 197 56.58 31.60 6.86
C LYS A 197 55.77 32.10 8.07
N VAL A 198 56.42 31.98 9.23
CA VAL A 198 56.07 32.55 10.53
C VAL A 198 56.34 34.04 10.52
N SER A 199 55.45 34.87 11.06
CA SER A 199 55.80 36.11 11.76
C SER A 199 54.59 36.69 12.51
N GLU A 200 54.73 36.64 13.84
CA GLU A 200 54.46 37.68 14.83
C GLU A 200 53.06 38.32 14.97
N ALA A 201 52.57 38.21 16.20
CA ALA A 201 51.52 39.01 16.79
C ALA A 201 51.97 40.48 16.90
N SER A 202 51.11 41.39 16.47
CA SER A 202 51.14 42.79 16.88
C SER A 202 49.71 43.30 17.06
N GLU A 203 49.45 43.80 18.27
CA GLU A 203 48.25 44.52 18.64
C GLU A 203 48.17 45.84 17.87
N VAL A 204 47.06 46.07 17.16
CA VAL A 204 46.64 47.41 16.74
C VAL A 204 45.16 47.56 17.07
N LYS A 205 44.88 48.44 18.02
CA LYS A 205 43.56 49.05 18.22
C LYS A 205 43.30 50.00 17.05
N ASP A 206 42.13 49.90 16.42
CA ASP A 206 41.17 51.01 16.34
C ASP A 206 39.91 50.66 15.52
N SER A 207 38.79 50.79 16.22
CA SER A 207 37.47 51.31 15.78
C SER A 207 37.09 51.25 14.29
N VAL A 208 36.18 50.33 13.93
CA VAL A 208 35.09 50.61 12.97
C VAL A 208 33.84 49.80 13.38
N SER A 209 32.76 50.54 13.63
CA SER A 209 31.35 50.19 13.84
C SER A 209 30.93 48.71 13.67
N SER A 210 30.45 48.12 14.76
CA SER A 210 29.36 47.13 14.71
C SER A 210 28.18 47.74 13.95
N PRO A 211 27.58 47.05 12.96
CA PRO A 211 26.30 47.50 12.43
C PRO A 211 25.30 47.48 13.59
N GLU A 212 24.65 48.60 13.82
CA GLU A 212 23.46 48.68 14.66
C GLU A 212 22.44 47.69 14.08
N ILE A 213 22.24 46.56 14.78
CA ILE A 213 21.18 45.61 14.46
C ILE A 213 19.88 46.30 14.86
N SER A 214 19.02 46.54 13.88
CA SER A 214 17.70 47.09 14.12
C SER A 214 16.83 46.03 14.82
N PRO A 215 15.79 46.40 15.60
CA PRO A 215 14.94 45.44 16.31
C PRO A 215 14.13 44.48 15.41
N GLU A 216 14.24 44.60 14.08
CA GLU A 216 13.47 43.84 13.08
C GLU A 216 14.33 42.88 12.24
N ASP A 217 15.64 42.75 12.51
CA ASP A 217 16.52 41.86 11.74
C ASP A 217 16.39 40.39 12.19
N LEU A 218 15.57 39.61 11.47
CA LEU A 218 15.42 38.17 11.69
C LEU A 218 16.64 37.39 11.17
N GLU A 219 17.42 36.82 12.09
CA GLU A 219 18.58 35.98 11.78
C GLU A 219 18.19 34.50 11.67
N VAL A 220 18.59 33.84 10.58
CA VAL A 220 18.39 32.40 10.38
C VAL A 220 19.29 31.61 11.32
N SER A 221 18.71 30.83 12.23
CA SER A 221 19.46 29.94 13.13
C SER A 221 19.81 28.61 12.46
N ARG A 222 18.83 27.95 11.83
CA ARG A 222 19.05 26.69 11.08
C ARG A 222 17.92 26.39 10.12
N LEU A 223 18.19 25.53 9.14
CA LEU A 223 17.16 24.95 8.27
C LEU A 223 16.67 23.63 8.86
N ILE A 224 15.35 23.43 8.87
CA ILE A 224 14.68 22.31 9.52
C ILE A 224 14.15 21.32 8.48
N ASP A 225 13.54 21.82 7.42
CA ASP A 225 12.88 20.99 6.42
C ASP A 225 12.90 21.63 5.02
N ILE A 226 12.46 20.88 4.02
CA ILE A 226 12.41 21.29 2.62
C ILE A 226 11.10 20.78 2.00
N CYS A 227 10.49 21.57 1.13
CA CYS A 227 9.36 21.14 0.32
C CYS A 227 9.37 21.84 -1.04
N TYR A 228 8.56 21.35 -1.97
CA TYR A 228 8.23 22.05 -3.20
C TYR A 228 6.73 22.36 -3.18
N GLY A 229 6.34 23.54 -3.64
CA GLY A 229 4.95 23.92 -3.69
C GLY A 229 4.72 25.31 -3.10
N ASP A 230 3.53 25.52 -2.54
CA ASP A 230 3.16 26.77 -1.89
C ASP A 230 2.52 26.52 -0.51
N PRO A 231 3.30 26.02 0.48
CA PRO A 231 2.80 25.68 1.81
C PRO A 231 2.25 26.88 2.60
N SER A 232 2.56 28.10 2.19
CA SER A 232 2.13 29.35 2.84
C SER A 232 1.01 30.05 2.06
N GLU A 233 0.46 29.41 1.02
CA GLU A 233 -0.63 29.94 0.17
C GLU A 233 -0.37 31.37 -0.37
N THR A 234 0.88 31.69 -0.70
CA THR A 234 1.27 33.05 -1.16
C THR A 234 1.06 33.28 -2.66
N GLY A 235 0.58 32.27 -3.39
CA GLY A 235 0.47 32.21 -4.85
C GLY A 235 1.78 31.90 -5.57
N LYS A 236 2.89 31.69 -4.83
CA LYS A 236 4.23 31.44 -5.40
C LYS A 236 4.65 30.01 -5.14
N ARG A 237 4.51 29.18 -6.17
CA ARG A 237 4.95 27.77 -6.16
C ARG A 237 6.45 27.68 -6.46
N GLY A 238 7.19 26.96 -5.62
CA GLY A 238 8.64 26.80 -5.79
C GLY A 238 9.28 25.97 -4.68
N LEU A 239 10.61 25.91 -4.69
CA LEU A 239 11.38 25.23 -3.67
C LEU A 239 11.49 26.10 -2.42
N LYS A 240 11.07 25.57 -1.27
CA LYS A 240 11.07 26.29 0.01
C LYS A 240 11.75 25.48 1.10
N PHE A 241 12.35 26.17 2.06
CA PHE A 241 12.94 25.60 3.26
C PHE A 241 12.20 26.08 4.50
N LYS A 242 12.03 25.19 5.47
CA LYS A 242 11.50 25.56 6.78
C LYS A 242 12.63 26.10 7.63
N VAL A 243 12.51 27.33 8.08
CA VAL A 243 13.54 28.11 8.76
C VAL A 243 13.24 28.21 10.24
N ARG A 244 14.24 27.91 11.09
CA ARG A 244 14.24 28.26 12.52
C ARG A 244 14.95 29.59 12.69
N TRP A 245 14.25 30.56 13.27
CA TRP A 245 14.79 31.89 13.57
C TRP A 245 15.52 31.91 14.92
N LYS A 246 16.60 32.69 15.00
CA LYS A 246 17.40 32.80 16.23
C LYS A 246 16.61 33.48 17.34
N GLY A 247 16.55 32.85 18.51
CA GLY A 247 15.76 33.34 19.65
C GLY A 247 14.29 32.93 19.64
N TYR A 248 13.83 32.21 18.61
CA TYR A 248 12.43 31.78 18.47
C TYR A 248 12.25 30.27 18.64
N GLY A 249 11.03 29.88 19.06
CA GLY A 249 10.65 28.49 19.28
C GLY A 249 10.12 27.79 18.01
N PRO A 250 9.90 26.46 18.04
CA PRO A 250 9.42 25.70 16.88
C PRO A 250 8.06 26.13 16.30
N SER A 251 7.22 26.81 17.09
CA SER A 251 5.93 27.35 16.64
C SER A 251 6.07 28.52 15.66
N GLU A 252 7.23 29.17 15.65
CA GLU A 252 7.54 30.36 14.86
C GLU A 252 8.33 29.99 13.57
N ASP A 253 8.52 28.69 13.30
CA ASP A 253 9.26 28.23 12.11
C ASP A 253 8.45 28.51 10.82
N THR A 254 9.01 29.28 9.89
CA THR A 254 8.33 29.69 8.64
C THR A 254 8.92 29.02 7.40
N TRP A 255 8.14 28.93 6.33
CA TRP A 255 8.60 28.42 5.03
C TRP A 255 9.09 29.56 4.14
N GLU A 256 10.39 29.60 3.88
CA GLU A 256 11.04 30.63 3.06
C GLU A 256 11.47 30.09 1.69
N PRO A 257 11.30 30.87 0.61
CA PRO A 257 11.76 30.49 -0.73
C PRO A 257 13.29 30.43 -0.80
N ILE A 258 13.84 29.53 -1.62
CA ILE A 258 15.29 29.40 -1.79
C ILE A 258 15.96 30.72 -2.21
N GLU A 259 15.28 31.54 -3.01
CA GLU A 259 15.78 32.84 -3.46
C GLU A 259 15.99 33.83 -2.28
N GLY A 260 15.22 33.66 -1.19
CA GLY A 260 15.38 34.44 0.04
C GLY A 260 16.59 34.01 0.89
N LEU A 261 17.16 32.83 0.62
CA LEU A 261 18.25 32.24 1.41
C LEU A 261 19.62 32.38 0.74
N ASN A 262 19.76 33.31 -0.21
CA ASN A 262 21.01 33.53 -0.95
C ASN A 262 22.22 33.82 -0.04
N ASN A 263 22.01 34.54 1.07
CA ASN A 263 23.06 34.87 2.04
C ASN A 263 23.40 33.71 3.01
N CYS A 264 22.66 32.59 2.94
CA CYS A 264 22.76 31.45 3.86
C CYS A 264 23.35 30.19 3.18
N GLN A 265 24.29 30.34 2.25
CA GLN A 265 24.82 29.22 1.45
C GLN A 265 25.46 28.10 2.29
N ASP A 266 26.11 28.44 3.40
CA ASP A 266 26.74 27.44 4.27
C ASP A 266 25.69 26.65 5.05
N LEU A 267 24.63 27.31 5.55
CA LEU A 267 23.50 26.63 6.20
C LEU A 267 22.75 25.72 5.21
N LEU A 268 22.59 26.13 3.95
CA LEU A 268 22.05 25.28 2.88
C LEU A 268 22.92 24.05 2.63
N ARG A 269 24.24 24.24 2.55
CA ARG A 269 25.21 23.15 2.36
C ARG A 269 25.15 22.15 3.51
N ASP A 270 25.16 22.64 4.74
CA ASP A 270 25.12 21.81 5.95
C ASP A 270 23.81 21.04 6.05
N PHE A 271 22.68 21.71 5.80
CA PHE A 271 21.37 21.08 5.73
C PHE A 271 21.34 19.96 4.69
N VAL A 272 21.78 20.22 3.45
CA VAL A 272 21.77 19.20 2.39
C VAL A 272 22.64 18.01 2.78
N ARG A 273 23.84 18.23 3.33
CA ARG A 273 24.73 17.15 3.77
C ARG A 273 24.12 16.30 4.88
N GLU A 274 23.53 16.94 5.88
CA GLU A 274 22.83 16.25 6.97
C GLU A 274 21.61 15.47 6.46
N ALA A 275 20.81 16.08 5.57
CA ALA A 275 19.63 15.46 4.97
C ALA A 275 19.97 14.27 4.07
N VAL A 276 21.09 14.32 3.33
CA VAL A 276 21.59 13.17 2.55
C VAL A 276 22.05 12.04 3.47
N LYS A 277 22.83 12.36 4.51
CA LYS A 277 23.33 11.38 5.49
C LYS A 277 22.20 10.68 6.24
N SER A 278 21.16 11.43 6.60
CA SER A 278 19.97 10.91 7.28
C SER A 278 18.92 10.33 6.34
N LYS A 279 19.17 10.32 5.02
CA LYS A 279 18.24 9.83 3.99
C LYS A 279 16.85 10.49 4.09
N LYS A 280 16.81 11.80 4.35
CA LYS A 280 15.56 12.57 4.54
C LYS A 280 14.66 12.54 3.29
N LEU A 281 15.26 12.56 2.10
CA LEU A 281 14.59 12.40 0.81
C LEU A 281 15.35 11.36 -0.04
N PRO A 282 14.65 10.50 -0.80
CA PRO A 282 15.32 9.51 -1.63
C PRO A 282 15.96 10.15 -2.87
N LEU A 283 17.17 9.74 -3.19
CA LEU A 283 17.78 9.94 -4.52
C LEU A 283 17.54 8.70 -5.40
N PRO A 284 17.73 8.77 -6.73
CA PRO A 284 17.68 7.60 -7.59
C PRO A 284 18.59 6.47 -7.08
N GLY A 285 18.03 5.28 -6.89
CA GLY A 285 18.70 4.12 -6.29
C GLY A 285 18.58 3.98 -4.77
N ASP A 286 18.03 4.97 -4.05
CA ASP A 286 17.83 4.87 -2.59
C ASP A 286 16.57 4.10 -2.20
N ALA A 287 15.51 4.18 -3.01
CA ALA A 287 14.27 3.43 -2.80
C ALA A 287 14.35 2.09 -3.53
N ASP A 288 14.45 0.99 -2.79
CA ASP A 288 14.46 -0.36 -3.36
C ASP A 288 13.06 -0.78 -3.82
N VAL A 289 12.02 -0.35 -3.10
CA VAL A 289 10.63 -0.71 -3.38
C VAL A 289 9.79 0.55 -3.42
N ILE A 290 8.89 0.66 -4.40
CA ILE A 290 7.83 1.66 -4.41
C ILE A 290 6.49 0.95 -4.39
N CYS A 291 5.64 1.26 -3.41
CA CYS A 291 4.23 0.89 -3.44
C CYS A 291 3.34 2.12 -3.58
N GLY A 292 2.14 1.96 -4.12
CA GLY A 292 1.14 3.02 -4.07
C GLY A 292 -0.19 2.70 -4.75
N GLY A 293 -1.24 3.37 -4.29
CA GLY A 293 -2.59 3.28 -4.84
C GLY A 293 -3.02 4.59 -5.48
N PRO A 294 -2.54 4.93 -6.71
CA PRO A 294 -2.83 6.22 -7.32
C PRO A 294 -4.35 6.39 -7.55
N PRO A 295 -4.97 7.46 -7.02
CA PRO A 295 -6.41 7.63 -7.13
C PRO A 295 -6.83 7.84 -8.59
N CYS A 296 -7.78 7.03 -9.05
CA CYS A 296 -8.39 7.13 -10.38
C CYS A 296 -9.90 7.36 -10.22
N GLN A 297 -10.29 8.56 -9.78
CA GLN A 297 -11.70 8.84 -9.47
C GLN A 297 -12.56 8.95 -10.73
N GLY A 298 -11.96 9.24 -11.89
CA GLY A 298 -12.64 9.40 -13.16
C GLY A 298 -13.36 8.12 -13.63
N ILE A 299 -12.84 6.95 -13.24
CA ILE A 299 -13.34 5.63 -13.68
C ILE A 299 -14.35 4.98 -12.73
N SER A 300 -14.50 5.50 -11.51
CA SER A 300 -15.37 4.92 -10.50
C SER A 300 -16.82 4.87 -10.96
N GLY A 301 -17.54 3.78 -10.67
CA GLY A 301 -18.98 3.68 -10.93
C GLY A 301 -19.83 4.77 -10.27
N TYR A 302 -19.30 5.48 -9.27
CA TYR A 302 -19.95 6.62 -8.63
C TYR A 302 -19.80 7.94 -9.41
N ASN A 303 -18.85 8.03 -10.35
CA ASN A 303 -18.72 9.22 -11.19
C ASN A 303 -19.80 9.20 -12.27
N ARG A 304 -20.68 10.20 -12.28
CA ARG A 304 -21.76 10.34 -13.27
C ARG A 304 -21.28 10.81 -14.64
N HIS A 305 -20.13 11.49 -14.70
CA HIS A 305 -19.58 12.10 -15.91
C HIS A 305 -18.22 11.47 -16.19
N ARG A 306 -18.22 10.33 -16.87
CA ARG A 306 -17.01 9.53 -17.14
C ARG A 306 -16.56 9.75 -18.58
N ASN A 307 -15.30 10.15 -18.75
CA ASN A 307 -14.69 10.27 -20.09
C ASN A 307 -14.23 8.89 -20.57
N THR A 308 -15.05 8.24 -21.39
CA THR A 308 -14.78 6.89 -21.89
C THR A 308 -13.84 6.91 -23.10
N GLU A 309 -13.82 8.00 -23.87
CA GLU A 309 -13.02 8.13 -25.09
C GLU A 309 -11.54 8.41 -24.78
N ALA A 310 -11.27 9.29 -23.82
CA ALA A 310 -9.92 9.64 -23.38
C ALA A 310 -9.76 9.67 -21.85
N PRO A 311 -9.84 8.51 -21.16
CA PRO A 311 -9.70 8.42 -19.70
C PRO A 311 -8.43 9.03 -19.12
N LEU A 312 -7.31 9.06 -19.87
CA LEU A 312 -6.04 9.63 -19.41
C LEU A 312 -6.03 11.16 -19.44
N ASP A 313 -6.89 11.78 -20.24
CA ASP A 313 -7.00 13.24 -20.33
C ASP A 313 -7.89 13.80 -19.20
N ASP A 314 -8.61 12.92 -18.48
CA ASP A 314 -9.33 13.27 -17.26
C ASP A 314 -8.31 13.54 -16.13
N GLU A 315 -8.29 14.78 -15.64
CA GLU A 315 -7.42 15.21 -14.53
C GLU A 315 -7.55 14.31 -13.30
N LYS A 316 -8.73 13.70 -13.08
CA LYS A 316 -9.00 12.79 -11.95
C LYS A 316 -8.26 11.45 -12.05
N ASN A 317 -7.67 11.15 -13.20
CA ASN A 317 -6.86 9.95 -13.44
C ASN A 317 -5.36 10.29 -13.59
N ARG A 318 -4.98 11.57 -13.59
CA ARG A 318 -3.59 12.05 -13.78
C ARG A 318 -2.59 11.41 -12.82
N GLN A 319 -3.02 11.05 -11.61
CA GLN A 319 -2.14 10.49 -10.57
C GLN A 319 -1.48 9.17 -10.97
N ILE A 320 -2.06 8.39 -11.89
CA ILE A 320 -1.39 7.20 -12.44
C ILE A 320 -0.14 7.56 -13.28
N VAL A 321 -0.16 8.72 -13.95
CA VAL A 321 0.98 9.23 -14.72
C VAL A 321 2.08 9.67 -13.75
N VAL A 322 1.72 10.43 -12.71
CA VAL A 322 2.65 10.92 -11.68
C VAL A 322 3.33 9.76 -10.96
N PHE A 323 2.56 8.74 -10.55
CA PHE A 323 3.10 7.50 -9.97
C PHE A 323 4.17 6.87 -10.87
N MET A 324 3.86 6.68 -12.16
CA MET A 324 4.79 6.09 -13.13
C MET A 324 6.01 6.98 -13.41
N ASP A 325 5.87 8.30 -13.32
CA ASP A 325 7.00 9.23 -13.48
C ASP A 325 7.93 9.24 -12.25
N ILE A 326 7.40 9.05 -11.04
CA ILE A 326 8.22 8.84 -9.83
C ILE A 326 8.97 7.51 -9.93
N VAL A 327 8.31 6.43 -10.36
CA VAL A 327 8.97 5.13 -10.62
C VAL A 327 10.08 5.28 -11.67
N LYS A 328 9.82 6.02 -12.77
CA LYS A 328 10.82 6.30 -13.80
C LYS A 328 12.02 7.07 -13.28
N PHE A 329 11.80 8.01 -12.36
CA PHE A 329 12.84 8.84 -11.78
C PHE A 329 13.70 8.07 -10.77
N LEU A 330 13.07 7.38 -9.81
CA LEU A 330 13.77 6.70 -8.71
C LEU A 330 14.33 5.32 -9.09
N LYS A 331 13.71 4.66 -10.10
CA LYS A 331 14.10 3.33 -10.61
C LYS A 331 14.27 2.26 -9.51
N PRO A 332 13.20 1.95 -8.74
CA PRO A 332 13.29 0.95 -7.67
C PRO A 332 13.53 -0.46 -8.21
N LYS A 333 14.02 -1.36 -7.37
CA LYS A 333 14.12 -2.80 -7.70
C LYS A 333 12.73 -3.41 -7.92
N TYR A 334 11.74 -3.00 -7.11
CA TYR A 334 10.39 -3.51 -7.16
C TYR A 334 9.34 -2.38 -7.13
N VAL A 335 8.23 -2.61 -7.82
CA VAL A 335 7.06 -1.73 -7.86
C VAL A 335 5.82 -2.55 -7.51
N LEU A 336 4.98 -2.04 -6.62
CA LEU A 336 3.64 -2.58 -6.38
C LEU A 336 2.61 -1.47 -6.53
N MET A 337 1.84 -1.51 -7.62
CA MET A 337 0.72 -0.60 -7.79
C MET A 337 -0.59 -1.32 -7.43
N GLU A 338 -1.37 -0.73 -6.53
CA GLU A 338 -2.73 -1.18 -6.21
C GLU A 338 -3.77 -0.29 -6.89
N ASN A 339 -4.91 -0.86 -7.28
CA ASN A 339 -6.08 -0.07 -7.67
C ASN A 339 -7.41 -0.86 -7.56
N VAL A 340 -8.52 -0.14 -7.74
CA VAL A 340 -9.85 -0.75 -7.90
C VAL A 340 -9.92 -1.57 -9.20
N VAL A 341 -10.71 -2.65 -9.20
CA VAL A 341 -10.89 -3.52 -10.38
C VAL A 341 -11.47 -2.77 -11.58
N ASP A 342 -12.17 -1.67 -11.36
CA ASP A 342 -12.72 -0.85 -12.45
C ASP A 342 -11.63 -0.29 -13.38
N ILE A 343 -10.36 -0.24 -12.94
CA ILE A 343 -9.22 0.13 -13.80
C ILE A 343 -9.02 -0.84 -14.98
N LEU A 344 -9.55 -2.06 -14.85
CA LEU A 344 -9.53 -3.13 -15.83
C LEU A 344 -10.86 -3.28 -16.59
N ARG A 345 -11.93 -2.60 -16.14
CA ARG A 345 -13.27 -2.66 -16.76
C ARG A 345 -13.59 -1.43 -17.60
N PHE A 346 -13.31 -0.26 -17.04
CA PHE A 346 -13.70 1.00 -17.64
C PHE A 346 -12.86 1.27 -18.89
N ALA A 347 -13.52 1.69 -19.98
CA ALA A 347 -12.90 1.98 -21.28
C ALA A 347 -11.94 0.84 -21.72
N ASP A 348 -12.43 -0.40 -21.71
CA ASP A 348 -11.69 -1.61 -22.06
C ASP A 348 -10.37 -1.79 -21.28
N GLY A 349 -10.36 -1.34 -20.02
CA GLY A 349 -9.21 -1.44 -19.13
C GLY A 349 -8.03 -0.56 -19.55
N LEU A 350 -8.28 0.57 -20.24
CA LEU A 350 -7.25 1.46 -20.78
C LEU A 350 -6.19 1.85 -19.72
N LEU A 351 -6.61 2.21 -18.51
CA LEU A 351 -5.71 2.64 -17.45
C LEU A 351 -4.85 1.47 -16.91
N GLY A 352 -5.40 0.26 -16.82
CA GLY A 352 -4.62 -0.93 -16.46
C GLY A 352 -3.60 -1.28 -17.52
N ARG A 353 -4.01 -1.25 -18.80
CA ARG A 353 -3.11 -1.45 -19.95
C ARG A 353 -2.03 -0.37 -20.02
N TYR A 354 -2.37 0.88 -19.69
CA TYR A 354 -1.41 1.98 -19.58
C TYR A 354 -0.34 1.68 -18.53
N ALA A 355 -0.73 1.24 -17.34
CA ALA A 355 0.21 0.95 -16.27
C ALA A 355 1.20 -0.17 -16.63
N ILE A 356 0.69 -1.28 -17.20
CA ILE A 356 1.50 -2.39 -17.72
C ILE A 356 2.47 -1.87 -18.81
N SER A 357 1.95 -1.12 -19.78
CA SER A 357 2.72 -0.55 -20.90
C SER A 357 3.88 0.34 -20.41
N ARG A 358 3.65 1.16 -19.38
CA ARG A 358 4.69 2.03 -18.80
C ARG A 358 5.82 1.23 -18.15
N LEU A 359 5.50 0.19 -17.38
CA LEU A 359 6.51 -0.69 -16.79
C LEU A 359 7.34 -1.39 -17.87
N ILE A 360 6.69 -1.94 -18.90
CA ILE A 360 7.36 -2.60 -20.04
C ILE A 360 8.29 -1.63 -20.78
N HIS A 361 7.84 -0.38 -20.99
CA HIS A 361 8.65 0.68 -21.61
C HIS A 361 9.90 0.99 -20.77
N MET A 362 9.74 1.04 -19.45
CA MET A 362 10.84 1.20 -18.49
C MET A 362 11.69 -0.07 -18.31
N LYS A 363 11.43 -1.12 -19.12
CA LYS A 363 12.11 -2.43 -19.09
C LYS A 363 11.90 -3.21 -17.81
N TYR A 364 10.85 -2.96 -17.04
CA TYR A 364 10.50 -3.80 -15.90
C TYR A 364 9.83 -5.08 -16.37
N GLN A 365 10.14 -6.18 -15.69
CA GLN A 365 9.26 -7.34 -15.65
C GLN A 365 7.96 -6.94 -14.99
N THR A 366 6.83 -7.51 -15.39
CA THR A 366 5.53 -7.15 -14.80
C THR A 366 4.55 -8.31 -14.77
N ARG A 367 3.64 -8.29 -13.79
CA ARG A 367 2.57 -9.28 -13.62
C ARG A 367 1.37 -8.64 -12.94
N LEU A 368 0.17 -8.88 -13.47
CA LEU A 368 -1.11 -8.36 -12.98
C LEU A 368 -1.89 -9.45 -12.26
N GLY A 369 -2.41 -9.14 -11.07
CA GLY A 369 -3.21 -10.04 -10.26
C GLY A 369 -4.48 -9.36 -9.74
N ILE A 370 -5.61 -10.05 -9.79
CA ILE A 370 -6.87 -9.63 -9.18
C ILE A 370 -7.07 -10.48 -7.92
N ILE A 371 -7.11 -9.83 -6.76
CA ILE A 371 -7.12 -10.47 -5.46
C ILE A 371 -8.40 -10.10 -4.70
N ALA A 372 -9.08 -11.11 -4.14
CA ALA A 372 -10.17 -10.93 -3.19
C ALA A 372 -9.64 -10.93 -1.75
N ALA A 373 -9.89 -9.87 -0.99
CA ALA A 373 -9.39 -9.75 0.39
C ALA A 373 -9.86 -10.89 1.32
N GLY A 374 -11.10 -11.36 1.15
CA GLY A 374 -11.67 -12.44 1.97
C GLY A 374 -10.91 -13.76 1.87
N CYS A 375 -10.24 -14.02 0.74
CA CYS A 375 -9.40 -15.20 0.54
C CYS A 375 -8.18 -15.25 1.48
N TYR A 376 -7.90 -14.18 2.23
CA TYR A 376 -6.77 -14.05 3.15
C TYR A 376 -7.21 -13.90 4.60
N GLY A 377 -8.41 -14.36 4.93
CA GLY A 377 -8.91 -14.43 6.31
C GLY A 377 -9.60 -13.16 6.77
N LEU A 378 -10.40 -12.52 5.91
CA LEU A 378 -11.22 -11.37 6.25
C LEU A 378 -12.71 -11.63 5.97
N PRO A 379 -13.63 -11.12 6.81
CA PRO A 379 -15.07 -11.22 6.59
C PRO A 379 -15.58 -10.19 5.58
N GLN A 380 -14.88 -10.05 4.46
CA GLN A 380 -15.18 -9.06 3.44
C GLN A 380 -14.88 -9.58 2.03
N PHE A 381 -15.80 -9.31 1.09
CA PHE A 381 -15.53 -9.49 -0.33
C PHE A 381 -15.11 -8.17 -0.97
N ARG A 382 -13.79 -7.95 -1.09
CA ARG A 382 -13.17 -6.77 -1.72
C ARG A 382 -12.16 -7.22 -2.76
N LEU A 383 -12.53 -7.08 -4.03
CA LEU A 383 -11.60 -7.28 -5.14
C LEU A 383 -10.75 -6.03 -5.38
N ARG A 384 -9.46 -6.23 -5.62
CA ARG A 384 -8.49 -5.20 -6.04
C ARG A 384 -7.53 -5.75 -7.07
N ALA A 385 -7.05 -4.87 -7.94
CA ALA A 385 -6.02 -5.17 -8.93
C ALA A 385 -4.67 -4.76 -8.36
N PHE A 386 -3.68 -5.66 -8.48
CA PHE A 386 -2.31 -5.47 -8.05
C PHE A 386 -1.40 -5.70 -9.24
N LEU A 387 -0.50 -4.75 -9.50
CA LEU A 387 0.48 -4.81 -10.57
C LEU A 387 1.88 -4.84 -9.97
N TRP A 388 2.55 -5.97 -10.11
CA TRP A 388 3.97 -6.09 -9.81
C TRP A 388 4.80 -5.52 -10.96
N GLY A 389 5.86 -4.81 -10.59
CA GLY A 389 7.00 -4.51 -11.44
C GLY A 389 8.27 -4.99 -10.76
N ALA A 390 9.19 -5.61 -11.49
CA ALA A 390 10.52 -5.95 -11.01
C ALA A 390 11.59 -5.54 -12.02
N HIS A 391 12.68 -4.96 -11.54
CA HIS A 391 13.83 -4.65 -12.39
C HIS A 391 14.34 -5.94 -13.08
N PRO A 392 14.89 -5.90 -14.30
CA PRO A 392 15.34 -7.10 -15.02
C PRO A 392 16.31 -8.02 -14.28
N SER A 393 17.10 -7.46 -13.35
CA SER A 393 18.07 -8.19 -12.53
C SER A 393 17.46 -8.89 -11.31
N GLU A 394 16.19 -8.65 -11.04
CA GLU A 394 15.46 -9.13 -9.86
C GLU A 394 14.52 -10.27 -10.25
N LYS A 395 14.14 -11.13 -9.31
CA LYS A 395 13.07 -12.11 -9.57
C LYS A 395 11.72 -11.42 -9.48
N LEU A 396 10.83 -11.66 -10.44
CA LEU A 396 9.47 -11.11 -10.41
C LEU A 396 8.64 -11.80 -9.30
N PRO A 397 8.06 -11.05 -8.34
CA PRO A 397 7.26 -11.66 -7.28
C PRO A 397 6.05 -12.45 -7.80
N GLN A 398 5.73 -13.52 -7.09
CA GLN A 398 4.55 -14.35 -7.32
C GLN A 398 3.34 -13.74 -6.61
N PHE A 399 2.13 -14.14 -7.03
CA PHE A 399 0.94 -13.88 -6.24
C PHE A 399 0.68 -15.02 -5.25
N PRO A 400 0.32 -14.70 -4.00
CA PRO A 400 0.00 -15.72 -3.01
C PRO A 400 -1.34 -16.36 -3.35
N LEU A 401 -1.46 -17.68 -3.27
CA LEU A 401 -2.74 -18.37 -3.43
C LEU A 401 -3.66 -18.12 -2.22
N PRO A 402 -4.99 -18.19 -2.40
CA PRO A 402 -5.96 -18.12 -1.30
C PRO A 402 -5.61 -19.06 -0.14
N THR A 403 -5.81 -18.59 1.09
CA THR A 403 -5.70 -19.41 2.31
C THR A 403 -7.07 -19.76 2.89
N HIS A 404 -8.08 -18.97 2.56
CA HIS A 404 -9.45 -19.12 3.03
C HIS A 404 -10.42 -19.28 1.86
N ASP A 405 -11.51 -20.00 2.12
CA ASP A 405 -12.69 -19.93 1.28
C ASP A 405 -13.34 -18.54 1.37
N VAL A 406 -14.14 -18.18 0.37
CA VAL A 406 -14.70 -16.82 0.26
C VAL A 406 -16.14 -16.84 -0.23
N VAL A 407 -16.98 -16.01 0.39
CA VAL A 407 -18.34 -15.76 -0.09
C VAL A 407 -18.28 -14.78 -1.27
N VAL A 408 -18.28 -15.31 -2.49
CA VAL A 408 -18.22 -14.53 -3.73
C VAL A 408 -19.49 -13.69 -3.89
N ARG A 409 -19.33 -12.38 -4.15
CA ARG A 409 -20.46 -11.45 -4.35
C ARG A 409 -20.57 -10.90 -5.77
N TYR A 410 -19.46 -10.75 -6.48
CA TYR A 410 -19.43 -10.25 -7.86
C TYR A 410 -18.20 -10.80 -8.58
N GLY A 411 -18.30 -10.96 -9.90
CA GLY A 411 -17.25 -11.55 -10.73
C GLY A 411 -16.10 -10.59 -11.05
N VAL A 412 -15.13 -11.09 -11.81
CA VAL A 412 -13.97 -10.36 -12.39
C VAL A 412 -14.28 -9.90 -13.82
N PRO A 413 -13.52 -8.96 -14.41
CA PRO A 413 -13.65 -8.59 -15.82
C PRO A 413 -13.27 -9.77 -16.72
N CYS A 414 -14.06 -10.06 -17.76
CA CYS A 414 -13.85 -11.22 -18.63
C CYS A 414 -12.48 -11.16 -19.35
N GLU A 415 -12.08 -9.98 -19.81
CA GLU A 415 -10.81 -9.75 -20.52
C GLU A 415 -9.57 -10.02 -19.65
N PHE A 416 -9.74 -10.01 -18.32
CA PHE A 416 -8.67 -10.19 -17.33
C PHE A 416 -8.94 -11.39 -16.41
N GLU A 417 -9.80 -12.32 -16.79
CA GLU A 417 -10.14 -13.49 -15.98
C GLU A 417 -8.91 -14.31 -15.60
N ARG A 418 -7.98 -14.51 -16.54
CA ARG A 418 -6.68 -15.19 -16.34
C ARG A 418 -5.70 -14.44 -15.44
N SER A 419 -6.05 -13.24 -14.99
CA SER A 419 -5.29 -12.50 -13.98
C SER A 419 -5.88 -12.68 -12.58
N THR A 420 -6.92 -13.49 -12.42
CA THR A 420 -7.52 -13.79 -11.11
C THR A 420 -6.61 -14.70 -10.30
N VAL A 421 -6.29 -14.28 -9.08
CA VAL A 421 -5.48 -15.08 -8.16
C VAL A 421 -6.40 -16.05 -7.43
N ALA A 422 -6.49 -17.26 -7.96
CA ALA A 422 -7.31 -18.35 -7.44
C ALA A 422 -6.65 -19.70 -7.77
N TYR A 423 -7.13 -20.76 -7.12
CA TYR A 423 -6.78 -22.13 -7.53
C TYR A 423 -7.55 -22.52 -8.79
N ASP A 424 -6.94 -23.37 -9.62
CA ASP A 424 -7.58 -23.90 -10.81
C ASP A 424 -8.79 -24.77 -10.48
N GLU A 425 -9.77 -24.82 -11.38
CA GLU A 425 -10.93 -25.69 -11.25
C GLU A 425 -10.51 -27.17 -11.14
N GLY A 426 -11.03 -27.88 -10.14
CA GLY A 426 -10.69 -29.29 -9.88
C GLY A 426 -9.35 -29.52 -9.16
N GLN A 427 -8.52 -28.49 -8.95
CA GLN A 427 -7.32 -28.62 -8.12
C GLN A 427 -7.70 -28.84 -6.66
N HIS A 428 -7.04 -29.79 -5.97
CA HIS A 428 -7.22 -29.98 -4.53
C HIS A 428 -6.77 -28.73 -3.75
N ARG A 429 -7.62 -28.24 -2.85
CA ARG A 429 -7.38 -27.01 -2.07
C ARG A 429 -7.55 -27.32 -0.60
N ASN A 430 -6.55 -26.95 0.20
CA ASN A 430 -6.64 -26.97 1.66
C ASN A 430 -6.89 -25.54 2.14
N LEU A 431 -8.16 -25.12 2.14
CA LEU A 431 -8.56 -23.77 2.53
C LEU A 431 -9.20 -23.79 3.92
N GLU A 432 -8.88 -22.79 4.73
CA GLU A 432 -9.61 -22.51 5.96
C GLU A 432 -11.03 -22.00 5.63
N ARG A 433 -11.98 -22.16 6.56
CA ARG A 433 -13.36 -21.68 6.34
C ARG A 433 -13.39 -20.17 6.12
N ALA A 434 -14.38 -19.69 5.37
CA ALA A 434 -14.61 -18.25 5.25
C ALA A 434 -14.82 -17.60 6.64
N VAL A 435 -14.15 -16.47 6.86
CA VAL A 435 -14.32 -15.65 8.07
C VAL A 435 -15.63 -14.86 7.95
N LEU A 436 -16.43 -14.83 9.00
CA LEU A 436 -17.72 -14.14 9.04
C LEU A 436 -17.68 -12.96 10.01
N LEU A 437 -18.74 -12.13 10.01
CA LEU A 437 -18.81 -10.93 10.85
C LEU A 437 -18.64 -11.26 12.34
N GLU A 438 -19.25 -12.35 12.81
CA GLU A 438 -19.10 -12.84 14.18
C GLU A 438 -17.64 -13.05 14.56
N ASP A 439 -16.89 -13.74 13.70
CA ASP A 439 -15.47 -14.00 13.93
C ASP A 439 -14.66 -12.71 14.11
N ALA A 440 -15.11 -11.58 13.58
CA ALA A 440 -14.37 -10.33 13.63
C ALA A 440 -14.75 -9.39 14.78
N ILE A 441 -16.02 -9.32 15.18
CA ILE A 441 -16.48 -8.25 16.08
C ILE A 441 -17.24 -8.73 17.33
N SER A 442 -17.49 -10.03 17.50
CA SER A 442 -18.32 -10.56 18.59
C SER A 442 -17.74 -10.39 20.02
N ASP A 443 -16.45 -10.08 20.16
CA ASP A 443 -15.80 -9.81 21.46
C ASP A 443 -15.82 -8.33 21.86
N LEU A 444 -16.21 -7.43 20.96
CA LEU A 444 -16.22 -5.99 21.23
C LEU A 444 -17.36 -5.61 22.19
N PRO A 445 -17.12 -4.66 23.12
CA PRO A 445 -18.14 -4.21 24.07
C PRO A 445 -19.26 -3.44 23.36
N ALA A 446 -20.47 -3.45 23.90
CA ALA A 446 -21.55 -2.66 23.33
C ALA A 446 -21.30 -1.15 23.54
N VAL A 447 -21.63 -0.34 22.53
CA VAL A 447 -21.52 1.13 22.59
C VAL A 447 -22.77 1.79 22.00
N SER A 448 -23.12 2.95 22.55
CA SER A 448 -24.23 3.76 22.03
C SER A 448 -23.85 4.44 20.71
N GLY A 449 -24.86 4.92 19.97
CA GLY A 449 -24.68 5.62 18.69
C GLY A 449 -23.95 6.98 18.79
N ASP A 450 -23.78 7.49 20.00
CA ASP A 450 -23.14 8.77 20.35
C ASP A 450 -21.81 8.59 21.10
N GLU A 451 -21.24 7.38 21.13
CA GLU A 451 -19.96 7.12 21.80
C GLU A 451 -18.81 7.98 21.24
N THR A 452 -18.08 8.63 22.14
CA THR A 452 -17.02 9.61 21.81
C THR A 452 -15.63 9.24 22.32
N ARG A 453 -15.52 8.24 23.21
CA ARG A 453 -14.25 7.84 23.80
C ARG A 453 -13.34 7.22 22.75
N ASP A 454 -12.12 7.74 22.65
CA ASP A 454 -11.10 7.19 21.75
C ASP A 454 -10.48 5.90 22.30
N GLU A 455 -10.55 5.69 23.62
CA GLU A 455 -10.00 4.53 24.31
C GLU A 455 -11.00 3.95 25.32
N MET A 456 -11.08 2.62 25.39
CA MET A 456 -11.91 1.90 26.36
C MET A 456 -11.36 0.48 26.60
N PRO A 457 -11.76 -0.22 27.67
CA PRO A 457 -11.40 -1.63 27.83
C PRO A 457 -12.23 -2.54 26.91
N TYR A 458 -11.68 -3.69 26.50
CA TYR A 458 -12.40 -4.68 25.68
C TYR A 458 -13.62 -5.31 26.38
N GLY A 459 -13.61 -5.39 27.70
CA GLY A 459 -14.67 -6.03 28.49
C GLY A 459 -14.72 -7.56 28.40
N SER A 460 -14.18 -8.20 27.35
CA SER A 460 -14.15 -9.66 27.20
C SER A 460 -12.87 -10.19 26.52
N PRO A 461 -12.49 -11.46 26.74
CA PRO A 461 -11.42 -12.12 25.98
C PRO A 461 -11.86 -12.37 24.52
N PRO A 462 -10.90 -12.53 23.59
CA PRO A 462 -11.21 -12.92 22.21
C PRO A 462 -11.93 -14.26 22.17
N LYS A 463 -12.90 -14.40 21.26
CA LYS A 463 -13.76 -15.58 21.09
C LYS A 463 -13.44 -16.41 19.85
N SER A 464 -12.70 -15.84 18.88
CA SER A 464 -12.33 -16.50 17.62
C SER A 464 -10.81 -16.48 17.39
N GLN A 465 -10.32 -17.30 16.45
CA GLN A 465 -8.92 -17.25 16.01
C GLN A 465 -8.56 -15.89 15.41
N PHE A 466 -9.46 -15.30 14.62
CA PHE A 466 -9.29 -13.96 14.07
C PHE A 466 -9.15 -12.90 15.18
N GLN A 467 -9.99 -12.95 16.22
CA GLN A 467 -9.93 -11.98 17.33
C GLN A 467 -8.66 -12.14 18.15
N ASN A 468 -8.19 -13.38 18.35
CA ASN A 468 -6.88 -13.64 18.97
C ASN A 468 -5.75 -13.02 18.14
N PHE A 469 -5.77 -13.23 16.82
CA PHE A 469 -4.79 -12.67 15.90
C PHE A 469 -4.82 -11.13 15.91
N ILE A 470 -5.99 -10.51 15.71
CA ILE A 470 -6.08 -9.05 15.53
C ILE A 470 -5.73 -8.27 16.81
N ARG A 471 -5.93 -8.88 17.99
CA ARG A 471 -5.58 -8.32 19.32
C ARG A 471 -4.14 -8.58 19.75
N THR A 472 -3.34 -9.21 18.88
CA THR A 472 -1.92 -9.47 19.14
C THR A 472 -1.15 -8.16 19.29
N SER A 473 -0.15 -8.13 20.18
CA SER A 473 0.66 -6.93 20.40
C SER A 473 1.54 -6.58 19.20
N LYS A 474 2.00 -5.31 19.11
CA LYS A 474 2.96 -4.88 18.08
C LYS A 474 4.20 -5.77 18.09
N HIS A 475 4.76 -6.04 19.26
CA HIS A 475 5.84 -7.01 19.49
C HIS A 475 5.60 -8.37 18.84
N GLU A 476 4.48 -9.04 19.16
CA GLU A 476 4.18 -10.37 18.63
C GLU A 476 3.92 -10.34 17.12
N MET A 477 3.33 -9.26 16.60
CA MET A 477 3.14 -9.04 15.17
C MET A 477 4.45 -8.75 14.42
N THR A 478 5.44 -8.10 15.04
CA THR A 478 6.67 -7.69 14.36
C THR A 478 7.90 -8.53 14.72
N GLY A 479 7.86 -9.31 15.79
CA GLY A 479 9.00 -10.02 16.37
C GLY A 479 10.10 -9.12 16.95
N SER A 480 9.79 -7.85 17.28
CA SER A 480 10.75 -6.87 17.84
C SER A 480 10.88 -7.00 19.36
N LEU A 481 11.93 -6.49 20.02
CA LEU A 481 12.09 -6.59 21.50
C LEU A 481 11.01 -5.78 22.26
N SER A 482 10.44 -6.35 23.34
CA SER A 482 9.33 -5.72 24.08
C SER A 482 9.83 -4.63 25.03
N ASN A 483 9.24 -3.44 24.97
CA ASN A 483 9.31 -2.47 26.07
C ASN A 483 8.17 -2.76 27.07
N ASP A 484 8.41 -2.59 28.37
CA ASP A 484 7.42 -2.86 29.43
C ASP A 484 6.11 -2.04 29.30
N SER A 485 6.14 -0.91 28.58
CA SER A 485 4.97 -0.11 28.24
C SER A 485 4.01 -0.83 27.26
N GLU A 486 4.51 -1.68 26.36
CA GLU A 486 3.69 -2.40 25.38
C GLU A 486 2.87 -3.53 26.02
N ARG A 487 3.34 -4.10 27.13
CA ARG A 487 2.60 -5.13 27.89
C ARG A 487 1.34 -4.56 28.54
N ARG A 488 1.33 -3.28 28.94
CA ARG A 488 0.17 -2.60 29.53
C ARG A 488 -0.90 -2.22 28.51
N ASN A 489 -0.50 -1.94 27.26
CA ASN A 489 -1.43 -1.58 26.17
C ASN A 489 -2.27 -2.74 25.63
N ARG A 490 -2.00 -3.99 26.03
CA ARG A 490 -2.70 -5.20 25.54
C ARG A 490 -4.21 -5.21 25.88
N PHE A 491 -4.65 -4.35 26.78
CA PHE A 491 -6.02 -4.32 27.31
C PHE A 491 -6.85 -3.12 26.86
N VAL A 492 -6.31 -2.26 25.99
CA VAL A 492 -6.99 -1.06 25.54
C VAL A 492 -7.50 -1.23 24.11
N LEU A 493 -8.78 -0.92 23.93
CA LEU A 493 -9.50 -0.89 22.67
C LEU A 493 -9.58 0.56 22.19
N TYR A 494 -9.20 0.78 20.94
CA TYR A 494 -9.14 2.12 20.35
C TYR A 494 -10.18 2.30 19.25
N ASP A 495 -10.64 3.54 19.05
CA ASP A 495 -11.49 3.92 17.92
C ASP A 495 -12.82 3.16 17.84
N HIS A 496 -13.32 2.61 18.95
CA HIS A 496 -14.61 1.92 19.00
C HIS A 496 -15.78 2.92 19.08
N ARG A 497 -15.79 3.83 18.10
CA ARG A 497 -16.73 4.94 17.96
C ARG A 497 -17.53 4.80 16.66
N PRO A 498 -18.87 4.90 16.70
CA PRO A 498 -19.70 4.89 15.49
C PRO A 498 -19.59 6.21 14.71
N PHE A 499 -20.04 6.17 13.46
CA PHE A 499 -20.19 7.36 12.64
C PHE A 499 -21.38 8.19 13.16
N PRO A 500 -21.24 9.52 13.32
CA PRO A 500 -22.32 10.36 13.81
C PRO A 500 -23.46 10.41 12.78
N LEU A 501 -24.66 10.05 13.21
CA LEU A 501 -25.87 10.06 12.38
C LEU A 501 -26.79 11.21 12.78
N SER A 502 -27.54 11.74 11.81
CA SER A 502 -28.60 12.70 12.12
C SER A 502 -29.68 12.04 12.97
N GLU A 503 -30.37 12.85 13.79
CA GLU A 503 -31.48 12.38 14.62
C GLU A 503 -32.54 11.65 13.80
N GLU A 504 -32.90 12.19 12.62
CA GLU A 504 -33.86 11.55 11.71
C GLU A 504 -33.40 10.17 11.20
N THR A 505 -32.09 9.97 11.05
CA THR A 505 -31.53 8.69 10.62
C THR A 505 -31.56 7.70 11.77
N ARG A 506 -31.23 8.14 12.98
CA ARG A 506 -31.30 7.34 14.20
C ARG A 506 -32.72 6.85 14.48
N LEU A 507 -33.72 7.74 14.43
CA LEU A 507 -35.14 7.40 14.62
C LEU A 507 -35.66 6.35 13.63
N ARG A 508 -35.06 6.27 12.43
CA ARG A 508 -35.38 5.21 11.46
C ARG A 508 -34.71 3.90 11.84
N ILE A 509 -33.44 3.93 12.22
CA ILE A 509 -32.66 2.76 12.64
C ILE A 509 -33.29 2.09 13.85
N ASP A 510 -33.77 2.87 14.82
CA ASP A 510 -34.46 2.38 16.03
C ASP A 510 -35.70 1.53 15.70
N GLN A 511 -36.27 1.72 14.51
CA GLN A 511 -37.45 0.97 14.04
C GLN A 511 -37.08 -0.25 13.16
N ILE A 512 -35.80 -0.44 12.82
CA ILE A 512 -35.36 -1.60 12.04
C ILE A 512 -35.24 -2.82 12.96
N PRO A 513 -35.97 -3.92 12.71
CA PRO A 513 -35.91 -5.11 13.56
C PRO A 513 -34.51 -5.71 13.69
N LYS A 514 -34.18 -6.27 14.85
CA LYS A 514 -32.88 -6.92 15.14
C LYS A 514 -32.89 -8.39 14.72
N ARG A 515 -32.93 -8.64 13.41
CA ARG A 515 -32.93 -9.98 12.81
C ARG A 515 -32.21 -9.98 11.46
N LYS A 516 -31.74 -11.16 11.03
CA LYS A 516 -31.11 -11.34 9.73
C LYS A 516 -32.01 -10.85 8.59
N GLY A 517 -31.43 -10.09 7.67
CA GLY A 517 -32.12 -9.55 6.49
C GLY A 517 -33.03 -8.35 6.75
N ALA A 518 -33.08 -7.81 7.97
CA ALA A 518 -33.86 -6.62 8.28
C ALA A 518 -33.30 -5.37 7.57
N CYS A 519 -34.19 -4.54 7.02
CA CYS A 519 -33.85 -3.35 6.25
C CYS A 519 -34.99 -2.32 6.25
N PHE A 520 -34.88 -1.25 5.45
CA PHE A 520 -35.95 -0.24 5.34
C PHE A 520 -37.31 -0.81 4.90
N ARG A 521 -37.34 -2.01 4.29
CA ARG A 521 -38.58 -2.70 3.89
C ARG A 521 -39.42 -3.13 5.08
N ASP A 522 -38.80 -3.22 6.26
CA ASP A 522 -39.45 -3.57 7.53
C ASP A 522 -40.02 -2.34 8.25
N LEU A 523 -39.83 -1.13 7.71
CA LEU A 523 -40.42 0.07 8.29
C LEU A 523 -41.95 0.05 8.14
N PRO A 524 -42.70 0.53 9.15
CA PRO A 524 -44.15 0.66 9.05
C PRO A 524 -44.59 1.42 7.79
N GLY A 525 -45.57 0.86 7.07
CA GLY A 525 -46.10 1.45 5.83
C GLY A 525 -45.36 1.05 4.56
N VAL A 526 -44.42 0.11 4.60
CA VAL A 526 -43.82 -0.49 3.41
C VAL A 526 -44.41 -1.87 3.13
N VAL A 527 -44.82 -2.08 1.88
CA VAL A 527 -45.24 -3.39 1.35
C VAL A 527 -44.37 -3.78 0.16
N VAL A 528 -44.16 -5.08 -0.04
CA VAL A 528 -43.38 -5.60 -1.17
C VAL A 528 -44.34 -6.28 -2.14
N GLY A 529 -44.41 -5.77 -3.37
CA GLY A 529 -45.24 -6.31 -4.44
C GLY A 529 -44.75 -7.67 -4.97
N PRO A 530 -45.56 -8.33 -5.81
CA PRO A 530 -45.23 -9.66 -6.37
C PRO A 530 -43.98 -9.66 -7.27
N ASP A 531 -43.59 -8.50 -7.81
CA ASP A 531 -42.37 -8.31 -8.62
C ASP A 531 -41.13 -7.92 -7.78
N ASN A 532 -41.24 -8.05 -6.45
CA ASN A 532 -40.22 -7.70 -5.46
C ASN A 532 -39.87 -6.19 -5.40
N THR A 533 -40.75 -5.32 -5.93
CA THR A 533 -40.64 -3.86 -5.77
C THR A 533 -41.31 -3.39 -4.48
N VAL A 534 -40.73 -2.37 -3.85
CA VAL A 534 -41.30 -1.75 -2.65
C VAL A 534 -42.32 -0.70 -3.02
N GLN A 535 -43.42 -0.65 -2.27
CA GLN A 535 -44.46 0.37 -2.38
C GLN A 535 -44.89 0.82 -0.99
N LEU A 536 -45.51 1.99 -0.90
CA LEU A 536 -46.18 2.40 0.32
C LEU A 536 -47.53 1.67 0.42
N ASP A 537 -47.92 1.27 1.63
CA ASP A 537 -49.22 0.65 1.88
C ASP A 537 -50.34 1.67 1.56
N PRO A 538 -51.21 1.40 0.57
CA PRO A 538 -52.28 2.32 0.20
C PRO A 538 -53.37 2.44 1.28
N SER A 539 -53.44 1.51 2.24
CA SER A 539 -54.41 1.52 3.33
C SER A 539 -53.98 2.36 4.52
N MET A 540 -52.73 2.86 4.52
CA MET A 540 -52.18 3.64 5.63
C MET A 540 -51.72 5.03 5.16
N ASP A 541 -52.02 6.03 5.99
CA ASP A 541 -51.46 7.36 5.79
C ASP A 541 -49.94 7.35 5.95
N ARG A 542 -49.30 8.27 5.23
CA ARG A 542 -47.84 8.36 5.24
C ARG A 542 -47.33 8.78 6.61
N LEU A 543 -46.66 7.86 7.29
CA LEU A 543 -46.05 8.11 8.60
C LEU A 543 -44.92 9.14 8.50
N LEU A 544 -44.94 10.10 9.44
CA LEU A 544 -43.98 11.19 9.53
C LEU A 544 -43.15 11.07 10.82
N LEU A 545 -41.90 11.50 10.74
CA LEU A 545 -41.03 11.74 11.89
C LEU A 545 -41.45 13.04 12.62
N PRO A 546 -40.99 13.26 13.86
CA PRO A 546 -41.22 14.53 14.57
C PRO A 546 -40.78 15.78 13.80
N SER A 547 -39.80 15.65 12.89
CA SER A 547 -39.36 16.75 12.01
C SER A 547 -40.32 17.06 10.85
N GLY A 548 -41.45 16.36 10.72
CA GLY A 548 -42.39 16.47 9.60
C GLY A 548 -41.94 15.76 8.32
N LYS A 549 -40.71 15.21 8.29
CA LYS A 549 -40.23 14.40 7.15
C LYS A 549 -40.79 12.99 7.20
N PRO A 550 -40.91 12.31 6.05
CA PRO A 550 -41.46 10.96 6.03
C PRO A 550 -40.53 9.94 6.72
N LEU A 551 -41.15 8.99 7.45
CA LEU A 551 -40.46 7.86 8.07
C LEU A 551 -39.72 7.05 7.01
N VAL A 552 -40.43 6.64 5.96
CA VAL A 552 -39.86 5.95 4.78
C VAL A 552 -39.42 7.01 3.75
N PRO A 553 -38.11 7.15 3.51
CA PRO A 553 -37.61 8.15 2.55
C PRO A 553 -37.94 7.80 1.10
N ASN A 554 -38.31 8.80 0.29
CA ASN A 554 -38.59 8.60 -1.14
C ASN A 554 -37.42 7.98 -1.91
N PHE A 555 -36.17 8.33 -1.58
CA PHE A 555 -35.02 7.77 -2.27
C PHE A 555 -34.91 6.25 -2.09
N ALA A 556 -35.31 5.72 -0.92
CA ALA A 556 -35.23 4.30 -0.61
C ALA A 556 -36.23 3.49 -1.44
N LEU A 557 -37.43 4.06 -1.67
CA LEU A 557 -38.46 3.46 -2.51
C LEU A 557 -38.01 3.32 -3.97
N ASN A 558 -37.20 4.24 -4.46
CA ASN A 558 -36.74 4.26 -5.86
C ASN A 558 -35.35 3.62 -6.06
N PHE A 559 -34.68 3.22 -4.98
CA PHE A 559 -33.30 2.74 -5.05
C PHE A 559 -33.22 1.39 -5.78
N GLU A 560 -32.43 1.34 -6.86
CA GLU A 560 -32.37 0.20 -7.80
C GLU A 560 -33.75 -0.23 -8.30
N GLY A 561 -34.57 0.74 -8.69
CA GLY A 561 -35.93 0.48 -9.16
C GLY A 561 -36.84 -0.12 -8.08
N GLY A 562 -36.56 0.18 -6.81
CA GLY A 562 -37.33 -0.32 -5.66
C GLY A 562 -37.06 -1.78 -5.28
N LYS A 563 -36.11 -2.45 -5.95
CA LYS A 563 -35.79 -3.86 -5.70
C LYS A 563 -34.70 -4.07 -4.66
N SER A 564 -34.04 -3.00 -4.23
CA SER A 564 -32.94 -3.09 -3.28
C SER A 564 -33.40 -3.48 -1.87
N ARG A 565 -32.49 -4.14 -1.14
CA ARG A 565 -32.59 -4.38 0.30
C ARG A 565 -31.51 -3.64 1.09
N ARG A 566 -30.69 -2.81 0.44
CA ARG A 566 -29.51 -2.17 1.07
C ARG A 566 -29.83 -1.00 2.00
N PRO A 567 -30.78 -0.09 1.69
CA PRO A 567 -31.06 1.02 2.59
C PRO A 567 -31.47 0.55 3.98
N PHE A 568 -30.83 1.12 5.00
CA PHE A 568 -31.02 0.83 6.42
C PHE A 568 -30.92 -0.66 6.78
N ALA A 569 -30.10 -1.42 6.04
CA ALA A 569 -29.97 -2.85 6.28
C ALA A 569 -29.02 -3.17 7.44
N ARG A 570 -29.46 -4.11 8.28
CA ARG A 570 -28.63 -4.75 9.29
C ARG A 570 -27.80 -5.85 8.67
N LEU A 571 -26.52 -5.83 9.01
CA LEU A 571 -25.66 -7.00 8.84
C LEU A 571 -26.04 -8.06 9.87
N TRP A 572 -25.69 -9.31 9.60
CA TRP A 572 -25.85 -10.40 10.56
C TRP A 572 -24.55 -11.17 10.81
N TRP A 573 -24.53 -11.91 11.92
CA TRP A 573 -23.35 -12.59 12.46
C TRP A 573 -22.71 -13.57 11.47
N ASP A 574 -23.54 -14.29 10.71
CA ASP A 574 -23.14 -15.30 9.73
C ASP A 574 -22.96 -14.73 8.31
N GLU A 575 -22.81 -13.41 8.16
CA GLU A 575 -22.62 -12.73 6.89
C GLU A 575 -21.21 -12.16 6.74
N THR A 576 -20.83 -11.87 5.50
CA THR A 576 -19.66 -11.05 5.18
C THR A 576 -20.08 -9.62 4.89
N VAL A 577 -19.16 -8.67 4.98
CA VAL A 577 -19.40 -7.28 4.58
C VAL A 577 -19.01 -7.09 3.11
N THR A 578 -19.73 -6.23 2.39
CA THR A 578 -19.29 -5.77 1.06
C THR A 578 -18.05 -4.90 1.18
N THR A 579 -17.55 -4.36 0.05
CA THR A 579 -16.43 -3.41 0.11
C THR A 579 -16.77 -2.23 1.04
N LEU A 580 -16.00 -2.10 2.12
CA LEU A 580 -16.09 -0.95 3.03
C LEU A 580 -15.78 0.34 2.26
N LEU A 581 -16.67 1.32 2.43
CA LEU A 581 -16.53 2.65 1.84
C LEU A 581 -15.97 3.64 2.87
N THR A 582 -15.57 4.82 2.39
CA THR A 582 -15.02 5.91 3.22
C THR A 582 -16.06 6.55 4.14
N THR A 583 -17.34 6.25 3.94
CA THR A 583 -18.45 6.75 4.75
C THR A 583 -19.50 5.66 4.88
N PRO A 584 -19.83 5.22 6.10
CA PRO A 584 -20.79 4.15 6.34
C PRO A 584 -22.23 4.71 6.32
N ASP A 585 -22.66 5.26 5.18
CA ASP A 585 -23.97 5.88 5.05
C ASP A 585 -25.08 4.81 4.98
N PRO A 586 -25.91 4.65 6.03
CA PRO A 586 -26.94 3.61 6.06
C PRO A 586 -28.03 3.84 5.03
N ARG A 587 -28.12 5.02 4.40
CA ARG A 587 -29.11 5.28 3.35
C ARG A 587 -28.87 4.43 2.10
N TYR A 588 -27.63 4.03 1.83
CA TYR A 588 -27.28 3.32 0.60
C TYR A 588 -26.54 2.00 0.83
N LEU A 589 -26.12 1.74 2.08
CA LEU A 589 -25.26 0.61 2.44
C LEU A 589 -25.90 -0.26 3.53
N ALA A 590 -25.64 -1.56 3.45
CA ALA A 590 -25.85 -2.48 4.56
C ALA A 590 -24.67 -2.35 5.54
N THR A 591 -24.89 -1.61 6.62
CA THR A 591 -23.81 -1.22 7.56
C THR A 591 -24.28 -1.10 9.01
N LEU A 592 -25.54 -1.42 9.30
CA LEU A 592 -26.03 -1.39 10.68
C LEU A 592 -25.52 -2.61 11.44
N HIS A 593 -25.17 -2.40 12.71
CA HIS A 593 -24.75 -3.47 13.62
C HIS A 593 -25.88 -4.51 13.79
N PRO A 594 -25.57 -5.81 13.93
CA PRO A 594 -26.59 -6.86 14.07
C PRO A 594 -27.61 -6.58 15.19
N GLU A 595 -27.13 -6.20 16.36
CA GLU A 595 -27.95 -6.08 17.58
C GLU A 595 -28.05 -4.66 18.18
N GLN A 596 -27.28 -3.71 17.65
CA GLN A 596 -27.16 -2.35 18.21
C GLN A 596 -27.73 -1.34 17.21
N ASP A 597 -28.38 -0.29 17.69
CA ASP A 597 -29.07 0.71 16.87
C ASP A 597 -28.10 1.79 16.38
N ARG A 598 -27.04 1.34 15.70
CA ARG A 598 -25.95 2.15 15.15
C ARG A 598 -25.36 1.50 13.90
N VAL A 599 -24.58 2.28 13.16
CA VAL A 599 -23.67 1.72 12.16
C VAL A 599 -22.47 1.05 12.83
N LEU A 600 -21.73 0.24 12.07
CA LEU A 600 -20.46 -0.30 12.52
C LEU A 600 -19.49 0.82 12.93
N THR A 601 -18.74 0.63 14.02
CA THR A 601 -17.74 1.58 14.53
C THR A 601 -16.51 1.65 13.64
N ALA A 602 -15.70 2.70 13.79
CA ALA A 602 -14.40 2.79 13.10
C ALA A 602 -13.53 1.56 13.40
N ARG A 603 -13.44 1.10 14.65
CA ARG A 603 -12.73 -0.14 15.02
C ARG A 603 -13.28 -1.41 14.38
N GLU A 604 -14.60 -1.60 14.36
CA GLU A 604 -15.23 -2.72 13.66
C GLU A 604 -14.82 -2.70 12.18
N CYS A 605 -14.92 -1.55 11.50
CA CYS A 605 -14.45 -1.38 10.13
C CYS A 605 -12.94 -1.63 9.96
N ALA A 606 -12.11 -1.21 10.92
CA ALA A 606 -10.66 -1.43 10.89
C ALA A 606 -10.33 -2.93 10.95
N ARG A 607 -11.04 -3.69 11.79
CA ARG A 607 -10.91 -5.16 11.83
C ARG A 607 -11.37 -5.83 10.54
N LEU A 608 -12.45 -5.36 9.91
CA LEU A 608 -12.87 -5.88 8.60
C LEU A 608 -11.81 -5.64 7.50
N GLN A 609 -10.96 -4.62 7.65
CA GLN A 609 -9.77 -4.39 6.80
C GLN A 609 -8.49 -5.09 7.30
N GLY A 610 -8.58 -5.81 8.41
CA GLY A 610 -7.48 -6.56 9.03
C GLY A 610 -6.41 -5.69 9.69
N PHE A 611 -6.73 -4.45 10.05
CA PHE A 611 -5.82 -3.64 10.87
C PHE A 611 -5.67 -4.26 12.25
N PRO A 612 -4.43 -4.49 12.75
CA PRO A 612 -4.20 -4.87 14.13
C PRO A 612 -4.87 -3.88 15.10
N ASP A 613 -5.36 -4.37 16.23
CA ASP A 613 -6.10 -3.52 17.15
C ASP A 613 -5.24 -2.43 17.80
N TYR A 614 -3.91 -2.62 17.86
CA TYR A 614 -2.99 -1.58 18.31
C TYR A 614 -2.83 -0.41 17.32
N TYR A 615 -3.27 -0.58 16.06
CA TYR A 615 -3.10 0.45 15.03
C TYR A 615 -3.96 1.66 15.33
N ARG A 616 -3.33 2.84 15.43
CA ARG A 616 -3.99 4.09 15.84
C ARG A 616 -4.39 4.94 14.64
N PHE A 617 -5.55 5.58 14.75
CA PHE A 617 -6.04 6.53 13.75
C PHE A 617 -6.21 7.94 14.35
N ARG A 618 -5.73 8.95 13.64
CA ARG A 618 -5.81 10.37 13.98
C ARG A 618 -6.81 11.13 13.10
N GLY A 619 -7.12 12.36 13.50
CA GLY A 619 -8.17 13.18 12.90
C GLY A 619 -9.58 12.92 13.46
N SER A 620 -10.55 13.60 12.86
CA SER A 620 -11.97 13.46 13.17
C SER A 620 -12.49 12.05 12.85
N ILE A 621 -13.60 11.64 13.46
CA ILE A 621 -14.20 10.32 13.22
C ILE A 621 -14.46 10.07 11.72
N THR A 622 -14.95 11.08 10.99
CA THR A 622 -15.17 11.01 9.54
C THR A 622 -13.87 10.74 8.77
N GLU A 623 -12.77 11.37 9.17
CA GLU A 623 -11.46 11.13 8.55
C GLU A 623 -10.93 9.73 8.87
N ARG A 624 -11.15 9.22 10.09
CA ARG A 624 -10.76 7.84 10.46
C ARG A 624 -11.51 6.80 9.59
N TYR A 625 -12.82 6.96 9.37
CA TYR A 625 -13.55 6.10 8.42
C TYR A 625 -13.01 6.21 7.00
N ARG A 626 -12.67 7.42 6.54
CA ARG A 626 -12.07 7.62 5.21
C ARG A 626 -10.74 6.88 5.07
N GLN A 627 -9.87 7.00 6.08
CA GLN A 627 -8.58 6.30 6.14
C GLN A 627 -8.75 4.79 6.03
N ILE A 628 -9.68 4.20 6.82
CA ILE A 628 -9.95 2.76 6.83
C ILE A 628 -10.59 2.27 5.51
N GLY A 629 -11.54 3.02 4.96
CA GLY A 629 -12.20 2.67 3.70
C GLY A 629 -11.26 2.69 2.50
N ASN A 630 -10.33 3.66 2.48
CA ASN A 630 -9.32 3.79 1.43
C ASN A 630 -8.21 2.74 1.51
N ALA A 631 -7.87 2.28 2.72
CA ALA A 631 -6.78 1.34 2.92
C ALA A 631 -6.90 0.05 2.10
N VAL A 632 -5.75 -0.47 1.67
CA VAL A 632 -5.61 -1.86 1.24
C VAL A 632 -5.71 -2.75 2.48
N ALA A 633 -6.39 -3.89 2.34
CA ALA A 633 -6.53 -4.87 3.40
C ALA A 633 -5.15 -5.38 3.85
N VAL A 634 -4.83 -5.20 5.14
CA VAL A 634 -3.49 -5.51 5.69
C VAL A 634 -3.09 -6.97 5.45
N PRO A 635 -3.96 -7.99 5.60
CA PRO A 635 -3.61 -9.38 5.32
C PRO A 635 -3.22 -9.66 3.87
N VAL A 636 -3.85 -8.96 2.91
CA VAL A 636 -3.47 -9.07 1.49
C VAL A 636 -2.07 -8.51 1.28
N SER A 637 -1.81 -7.31 1.81
CA SER A 637 -0.49 -6.70 1.72
C SER A 637 0.57 -7.50 2.48
N ARG A 638 0.21 -8.17 3.58
CA ARG A 638 1.09 -9.11 4.30
C ARG A 638 1.46 -10.32 3.46
N ALA A 639 0.49 -10.93 2.78
CA ALA A 639 0.77 -12.03 1.85
C ALA A 639 1.67 -11.59 0.69
N LEU A 640 1.41 -10.41 0.11
CA LEU A 640 2.24 -9.81 -0.95
C LEU A 640 3.66 -9.47 -0.45
N GLY A 641 3.80 -8.99 0.78
CA GLY A 641 5.09 -8.69 1.40
C GLY A 641 5.95 -9.92 1.60
N TYR A 642 5.33 -11.05 1.96
CA TYR A 642 6.02 -12.33 2.05
C TYR A 642 6.51 -12.80 0.67
N MET A 643 5.68 -12.69 -0.37
CA MET A 643 6.08 -13.01 -1.76
C MET A 643 7.22 -12.12 -2.26
N LEU A 644 7.18 -10.81 -1.95
CA LEU A 644 8.27 -9.88 -2.23
C LEU A 644 9.57 -10.31 -1.53
N GLY A 645 9.49 -10.68 -0.25
CA GLY A 645 10.65 -11.15 0.52
C GLY A 645 11.29 -12.42 -0.05
N MET A 646 10.45 -13.38 -0.48
CA MET A 646 10.90 -14.61 -1.16
C MET A 646 11.57 -14.32 -2.50
N ALA A 647 10.98 -13.44 -3.31
CA ALA A 647 11.55 -13.04 -4.60
C ALA A 647 12.88 -12.29 -4.44
N HIS A 648 12.94 -11.32 -3.53
CA HIS A 648 14.15 -10.56 -3.23
C HIS A 648 15.29 -11.46 -2.74
N SER A 649 14.95 -12.45 -1.91
CA SER A 649 15.90 -13.45 -1.40
C SER A 649 16.24 -14.54 -2.42
N LYS A 650 15.69 -14.46 -3.64
CA LYS A 650 15.80 -15.44 -4.74
C LYS A 650 15.29 -16.85 -4.41
N LEU A 651 14.46 -16.98 -3.38
CA LEU A 651 13.88 -18.23 -2.90
C LEU A 651 12.56 -18.62 -3.60
N SER A 652 12.00 -17.75 -4.44
CA SER A 652 10.81 -18.06 -5.26
C SER A 652 11.16 -18.83 -6.54
N ASP A 653 10.23 -19.60 -7.07
CA ASP A 653 10.31 -20.15 -8.43
C ASP A 653 9.77 -19.14 -9.47
N ASP A 654 9.74 -19.53 -10.75
CA ASP A 654 9.32 -18.65 -11.86
C ASP A 654 7.80 -18.69 -12.13
N LYS A 655 7.04 -19.49 -11.37
CA LYS A 655 5.58 -19.62 -11.56
C LYS A 655 4.85 -18.32 -11.21
N PRO A 656 3.61 -18.11 -11.70
CA PRO A 656 2.85 -16.93 -11.33
C PRO A 656 2.33 -16.92 -9.90
N LEU A 657 2.13 -18.11 -9.32
CA LEU A 657 1.43 -18.31 -8.05
C LEU A 657 2.26 -19.14 -7.08
N ALA A 658 2.13 -18.85 -5.78
CA ALA A 658 2.75 -19.65 -4.73
C ALA A 658 1.82 -19.86 -3.53
N VAL A 659 1.97 -20.99 -2.85
CA VAL A 659 1.22 -21.33 -1.65
C VAL A 659 1.89 -20.69 -0.44
N LEU A 660 1.11 -20.04 0.42
CA LEU A 660 1.59 -19.51 1.70
C LEU A 660 1.79 -20.64 2.73
N PRO A 661 2.66 -20.46 3.74
CA PRO A 661 2.77 -21.40 4.85
C PRO A 661 1.41 -21.69 5.52
N PRO A 662 1.19 -22.89 6.08
CA PRO A 662 -0.04 -23.21 6.81
C PRO A 662 -0.32 -22.22 7.94
N GLY A 663 -1.59 -21.82 8.12
CA GLY A 663 -1.99 -20.90 9.18
C GLY A 663 -1.48 -19.45 9.03
N PHE A 664 -0.91 -19.08 7.88
CA PHE A 664 -0.30 -17.77 7.65
C PHE A 664 -1.21 -16.59 8.01
N SER A 665 -2.48 -16.63 7.60
CA SER A 665 -3.42 -15.50 7.71
C SER A 665 -3.70 -15.08 9.15
N HIS A 666 -3.86 -16.02 10.09
CA HIS A 666 -4.18 -15.71 11.50
C HIS A 666 -3.10 -16.18 12.49
N SER A 667 -1.87 -16.36 12.03
CA SER A 667 -0.70 -16.55 12.89
C SER A 667 0.17 -15.30 12.89
N ASN A 668 0.63 -14.87 14.07
CA ASN A 668 1.55 -13.76 14.21
C ASN A 668 2.99 -14.16 13.83
N THR A 669 3.91 -13.20 13.82
CA THR A 669 5.28 -13.43 13.36
C THR A 669 6.02 -14.43 14.23
N LEU A 670 5.88 -14.35 15.55
CA LEU A 670 6.52 -15.29 16.47
C LEU A 670 5.99 -16.72 16.28
N GLN A 671 4.68 -16.89 16.13
CA GLN A 671 4.05 -18.19 15.89
C GLN A 671 4.56 -18.84 14.60
N LEU A 672 4.63 -18.08 13.50
CA LEU A 672 5.12 -18.60 12.21
C LEU A 672 6.61 -18.91 12.23
N MET A 673 7.41 -18.12 12.95
CA MET A 673 8.83 -18.42 13.15
C MET A 673 9.04 -19.71 13.95
N MET A 674 8.21 -19.98 14.97
CA MET A 674 8.26 -21.22 15.75
C MET A 674 7.77 -22.45 14.98
N GLN A 675 6.85 -22.27 14.02
CA GLN A 675 6.31 -23.35 13.18
C GLN A 675 7.21 -23.70 11.99
N SER A 676 8.16 -22.83 11.63
CA SER A 676 9.01 -23.03 10.47
C SER A 676 10.02 -24.16 10.74
N PRO A 677 10.03 -25.25 9.94
CA PRO A 677 10.96 -26.39 10.12
C PRO A 677 12.39 -26.08 9.67
N LEU A 678 12.77 -24.80 9.58
CA LEU A 678 14.17 -24.38 9.42
C LEU A 678 14.90 -24.73 10.72
N LYS A 679 15.38 -25.98 10.77
CA LYS A 679 16.33 -26.46 11.77
C LYS A 679 17.44 -25.43 11.90
N ILE A 680 17.60 -24.92 13.12
CA ILE A 680 18.66 -24.00 13.56
C ILE A 680 20.04 -24.68 13.58
N GLU A 681 20.20 -25.88 12.99
CA GLU A 681 21.44 -26.67 13.08
C GLU A 681 22.38 -26.57 11.86
N GLU A 682 22.04 -25.84 10.78
CA GLU A 682 22.95 -25.63 9.65
C GLU A 682 22.84 -24.21 9.05
N LEU A 683 23.18 -23.18 9.85
CA LEU A 683 23.51 -21.83 9.37
C LEU A 683 24.79 -21.31 10.04
#